data_AF-A0A2E8WLJ4-F1
#
_entry.id   AF-A0A2E8WLJ4-F1
#
_cell.length_a   1.000
_cell.length_b   1.000
_cell.length_c   1.000
_cell.angle_alpha   90.00
_cell.angle_beta   90.00
_cell.angle_gamma   90.00
#
_symmetry.space_group_name_H-M   'P 1'
#
loop_
_entity.id
_entity.type
_entity.pdbx_description
1 polymer ?
#
loop_
_entity_poly.entity_id
_entity_poly.type
_entity_poly.pdbx_seq_one_letter_code
_entity_poly.pdbx_strand_id
1 'polypeptide(L)'
;MHHLLTILIGLLWATPLASQPGVAVSAPRLAVTPFEYPADRDYGVFVADRLCAELMSRSYSEALGRARFVLVEPDTLTPALTRLVASVANRVPGGVLDELRKRTQADYLVTGVVDASGIRTLHTRFVDLQTGNVLWSAEVRDDPSWTWSKANSNVGDIPAAEILSLLEFSQTDTSPPPPVVDDLPSEVMLQPVYTSNWAYLAADCRVAVREGMTRDGVFSLVPGEVKAPDQSTLVRVGKQDREMALETTIADAILCGSIAVTGEEGTIHNLGLALRLVDVETGRILWTTATSGRKVWRWDKLSDIVATMTGQQLEAIALYGASNAEDMVAELLERAVDGDTWSELGEAFLSKGLVDRAEESFEKALTFDDARARAQNGLGQIFIRKPEYFSKAIDHFRNAIDLDEDYLEPYTNLARAYLERDMNDGVRFARQAIEKDPEFALPYRVLGEYYARDEDDAKALNYLRPYVAKRPDDVETAVLLGRSLLRMQNFRGIERTIGPLYQANQDAIDLIPILGIAELRQHRYPSALAHFETYLLRVTDRERSWFDDIRTVLPGQDVSLYESLSEDERRVYGERFWREKDPDLTTELNERLLEHYGRVWFARRNFGEFAYPWDQRGAVYIRYGEPDYRSRSGWVPALTSPKVQQVKELMYADLYSVPPQGELVGPVFPIRSSRGITLAERDDFTRQASAIDIPENRELDLTNPQARADGESYAPVTLFGDYSIVPWESWVYTEIGRGLVFDFTKEAGGSTGFDFAPIPDIPPSIMKSTARMSEYAPQLAYERTIADAPDDFIEPEYAEIAGLQHEVFDFRAERFKTRLDVTYGIPTSGLRLRDTADGPIALLNRSIALADSSYTKVFRRSDRVSLEPREDTVVDVIRADLEPGLYHLTLRIHDTVTGRLTAIEQDVTVEPYAVESLGLSDLVLASEIGEYTGKIRFRRGRWEVRPNPGRVYRKTVVPFYYEIYGIKKDAFGQTRYRVTAGVKHKQGLRQRPSFLGEAKPEVTFTFDQTGHQDWERGQLELDLTEAKQGTNILTLQVEDLESGQSVRKQVEFEYLYPE
;
A
#
# COMPACT_ATOMS: atom_id res chain seq x y z
N MET A 1 -10.61 79.91 55.48
CA MET A 1 -9.93 81.10 54.91
C MET A 1 -9.68 80.74 53.43
N HIS A 2 -9.24 81.60 52.51
CA HIS A 2 -7.82 81.92 52.49
C HIS A 2 -6.93 80.73 52.92
N HIS A 3 -5.76 80.62 52.31
CA HIS A 3 -4.61 80.00 52.97
C HIS A 3 -4.60 78.46 52.99
N LEU A 4 -3.64 77.87 52.26
CA LEU A 4 -2.23 77.73 52.64
C LEU A 4 -2.08 76.71 53.78
N LEU A 5 -1.32 75.65 53.46
CA LEU A 5 -0.75 74.65 54.35
C LEU A 5 -1.81 73.89 55.17
N THR A 6 -2.04 72.60 54.96
CA THR A 6 -1.01 71.56 55.01
C THR A 6 -1.59 70.28 54.39
N ILE A 7 -0.97 69.82 53.29
CA ILE A 7 -0.75 68.42 52.91
C ILE A 7 -1.95 67.47 53.11
N LEU A 8 -2.82 67.34 52.10
CA LEU A 8 -3.44 66.07 51.71
C LEU A 8 -4.20 66.28 50.38
N ILE A 9 -3.88 65.44 49.39
CA ILE A 9 -4.66 65.18 48.16
C ILE A 9 -4.55 66.31 47.12
N GLY A 10 -3.65 66.25 46.13
CA GLY A 10 -3.44 65.15 45.20
C GLY A 10 -3.99 65.58 43.84
N LEU A 11 -3.23 66.40 43.11
CA LEU A 11 -3.62 66.87 41.78
C LEU A 11 -2.38 67.13 40.92
N LEU A 12 -2.45 66.60 39.70
CA LEU A 12 -1.63 66.89 38.52
C LEU A 12 -0.24 66.24 38.49
N TRP A 13 -0.18 65.01 37.97
CA TRP A 13 0.32 64.67 36.63
C TRP A 13 0.35 63.14 36.48
N ALA A 14 -0.56 62.57 35.67
CA ALA A 14 -0.36 61.35 34.89
C ALA A 14 -1.59 61.13 33.98
N THR A 15 -1.37 61.23 32.68
CA THR A 15 -2.24 60.78 31.56
C THR A 15 -2.48 59.25 31.64
N PRO A 16 -3.55 58.67 31.04
CA PRO A 16 -4.01 58.91 29.67
C PRO A 16 -5.54 59.02 29.43
N LEU A 17 -5.81 59.47 28.20
CA LEU A 17 -7.03 59.60 27.41
C LEU A 17 -8.38 59.09 27.96
N ALA A 18 -9.38 59.98 27.89
CA ALA A 18 -10.78 59.61 27.72
C ALA A 18 -11.43 60.47 26.62
N SER A 19 -11.63 59.81 25.48
CA SER A 19 -12.71 59.96 24.47
C SER A 19 -13.71 61.11 24.58
N GLN A 20 -13.85 61.85 23.47
CA GLN A 20 -15.16 62.32 23.00
C GLN A 20 -15.39 61.92 21.52
N PRO A 21 -16.66 61.73 21.13
CA PRO A 21 -17.05 60.84 20.04
C PRO A 21 -17.04 61.56 18.68
N GLY A 22 -16.41 60.94 17.70
CA GLY A 22 -16.60 61.31 16.29
C GLY A 22 -18.03 61.00 15.85
N VAL A 23 -18.62 61.92 15.10
CA VAL A 23 -19.83 61.66 14.31
C VAL A 23 -19.51 60.50 13.36
N ALA A 24 -20.09 59.33 13.60
CA ALA A 24 -19.98 58.20 12.68
C ALA A 24 -20.86 58.52 11.45
N VAL A 25 -20.25 58.97 10.36
CA VAL A 25 -20.90 58.86 9.04
C VAL A 25 -21.04 57.37 8.78
N SER A 26 -22.27 56.86 8.84
CA SER A 26 -22.51 55.46 8.53
C SER A 26 -22.11 55.21 7.08
N ALA A 27 -21.34 54.15 6.89
CA ALA A 27 -21.02 53.55 5.61
C ALA A 27 -22.26 53.48 4.70
N PRO A 28 -22.29 54.10 3.48
CA PRO A 28 -23.40 53.94 2.54
C PRO A 28 -23.76 52.46 2.31
N ARG A 29 -25.03 52.11 2.39
CA ARG A 29 -25.47 50.71 2.32
C ARG A 29 -25.81 50.37 0.87
N LEU A 30 -25.22 49.30 0.33
CA LEU A 30 -25.45 48.83 -1.02
C LEU A 30 -26.22 47.51 -0.97
N ALA A 31 -27.43 47.48 -1.51
CA ALA A 31 -28.17 46.24 -1.67
C ALA A 31 -27.95 45.60 -3.03
N VAL A 32 -27.67 44.30 -3.07
CA VAL A 32 -27.58 43.51 -4.30
C VAL A 32 -28.70 42.50 -4.31
N THR A 33 -29.59 42.58 -5.29
CA THR A 33 -30.73 41.66 -5.39
C THR A 33 -30.39 40.46 -6.26
N PRO A 34 -30.92 39.26 -5.96
CA PRO A 34 -30.91 38.15 -6.90
C PRO A 34 -31.44 38.60 -8.27
N PHE A 35 -30.70 38.27 -9.32
CA PHE A 35 -31.11 38.60 -10.68
C PHE A 35 -32.32 37.74 -11.05
N GLU A 36 -33.31 38.31 -11.72
CA GLU A 36 -34.47 37.51 -12.08
C GLU A 36 -34.20 36.71 -13.35
N TYR A 37 -34.25 35.38 -13.25
CA TYR A 37 -34.23 34.48 -14.41
C TYR A 37 -35.48 33.57 -14.37
N PRO A 38 -36.40 33.69 -15.34
CA PRO A 38 -37.67 32.96 -15.28
C PRO A 38 -37.55 31.44 -15.44
N ALA A 39 -36.50 30.95 -16.12
CA ALA A 39 -36.32 29.53 -16.39
C ALA A 39 -35.56 28.79 -15.27
N ASP A 40 -34.75 29.50 -14.48
CA ASP A 40 -33.99 28.94 -13.36
C ASP A 40 -33.72 30.03 -12.31
N ARG A 41 -34.43 29.97 -11.18
CA ARG A 41 -34.32 30.99 -10.11
C ARG A 41 -32.96 30.99 -9.42
N ASP A 42 -32.28 29.84 -9.38
CA ASP A 42 -31.04 29.68 -8.62
C ASP A 42 -29.85 30.25 -9.39
N TYR A 43 -29.91 30.26 -10.73
CA TYR A 43 -28.93 30.96 -11.57
C TYR A 43 -28.88 32.47 -11.29
N GLY A 44 -30.03 33.07 -10.99
CA GLY A 44 -30.15 34.48 -10.65
C GLY A 44 -29.49 34.85 -9.31
N VAL A 45 -29.56 33.92 -8.34
CA VAL A 45 -28.87 34.02 -7.04
C VAL A 45 -27.36 33.85 -7.25
N PHE A 46 -26.94 32.84 -8.02
CA PHE A 46 -25.53 32.62 -8.35
C PHE A 46 -24.83 33.85 -8.99
N VAL A 47 -25.51 34.57 -9.89
CA VAL A 47 -24.96 35.79 -10.50
C VAL A 47 -24.84 36.92 -9.47
N ALA A 48 -25.83 37.06 -8.57
CA ALA A 48 -25.76 38.03 -7.47
C ALA A 48 -24.62 37.69 -6.51
N ASP A 49 -24.48 36.43 -6.08
CA ASP A 49 -23.40 35.97 -5.20
C ASP A 49 -22.02 36.19 -5.80
N ARG A 50 -21.85 35.92 -7.10
CA ARG A 50 -20.59 36.18 -7.81
C ARG A 50 -20.27 37.67 -7.88
N LEU A 51 -21.27 38.53 -8.12
CA LEU A 51 -21.09 39.98 -8.14
C LEU A 51 -20.80 40.52 -6.74
N CYS A 52 -21.47 39.99 -5.71
CA CYS A 52 -21.19 40.26 -4.30
C CYS A 52 -19.75 39.88 -3.95
N ALA A 53 -19.29 38.68 -4.32
CA ALA A 53 -17.93 38.22 -4.09
C ALA A 53 -16.88 39.12 -4.75
N GLU A 54 -17.15 39.61 -5.97
CA GLU A 54 -16.23 40.50 -6.69
C GLU A 54 -16.23 41.94 -6.14
N LEU A 55 -17.38 42.42 -5.64
CA LEU A 55 -17.47 43.70 -4.92
C LEU A 55 -16.80 43.59 -3.53
N MET A 56 -16.87 42.43 -2.89
CA MET A 56 -16.24 42.15 -1.59
C MET A 56 -14.72 41.98 -1.71
N SER A 57 -14.23 41.33 -2.77
CA SER A 57 -12.78 41.19 -3.02
C SER A 57 -12.09 42.52 -3.27
N ARG A 58 -12.77 43.48 -3.91
CA ARG A 58 -12.23 44.83 -4.22
C ARG A 58 -12.47 45.89 -3.14
N SER A 59 -13.52 45.77 -2.32
CA SER A 59 -13.80 46.72 -1.23
C SER A 59 -12.86 46.57 -0.03
N TYR A 60 -12.16 45.44 0.09
CA TYR A 60 -11.14 45.24 1.11
C TYR A 60 -9.82 45.95 0.78
N SER A 61 -9.53 46.19 -0.50
CA SER A 61 -8.21 46.67 -0.94
C SER A 61 -8.04 48.20 -0.97
N GLU A 62 -9.06 49.04 -0.70
CA GLU A 62 -8.91 50.51 -0.81
C GLU A 62 -9.53 51.36 0.33
N ALA A 63 -9.70 50.83 1.56
CA ALA A 63 -10.42 51.56 2.63
C ALA A 63 -9.71 51.69 3.98
N LEU A 64 -8.51 52.28 4.00
CA LEU A 64 -8.06 53.11 5.13
C LEU A 64 -8.51 54.59 5.01
N GLY A 65 -9.34 54.94 4.02
CA GLY A 65 -9.55 56.32 3.60
C GLY A 65 -10.93 56.94 3.82
N ARG A 66 -11.88 56.74 2.90
CA ARG A 66 -13.14 57.54 2.84
C ARG A 66 -14.30 56.74 2.23
N ALA A 67 -15.46 56.79 2.90
CA ALA A 67 -16.76 56.18 2.56
C ALA A 67 -16.77 54.64 2.36
N ARG A 68 -17.15 53.92 3.43
CA ARG A 68 -17.32 52.45 3.44
C ARG A 68 -18.66 52.06 2.81
N PHE A 69 -18.75 51.04 1.96
CA PHE A 69 -20.07 50.46 1.60
C PHE A 69 -20.42 49.28 2.52
N VAL A 70 -21.67 49.16 2.95
CA VAL A 70 -22.17 47.95 3.62
C VAL A 70 -23.03 47.18 2.64
N LEU A 71 -22.57 46.00 2.24
CA LEU A 71 -23.36 45.12 1.38
C LEU A 71 -24.57 44.56 2.15
N VAL A 72 -25.75 44.60 1.54
CA VAL A 72 -26.99 44.10 2.13
C VAL A 72 -27.71 43.21 1.12
N GLU A 73 -27.78 41.91 1.36
CA GLU A 73 -28.58 41.00 0.54
C GLU A 73 -30.03 41.02 1.02
N PRO A 74 -30.99 41.46 0.19
CA PRO A 74 -32.36 41.64 0.62
C PRO A 74 -33.19 40.37 0.36
N ASP A 75 -33.34 39.52 1.38
CA ASP A 75 -34.11 38.27 1.32
C ASP A 75 -35.61 38.43 1.01
N THR A 76 -36.12 39.67 1.04
CA THR A 76 -37.57 39.97 1.08
C THR A 76 -38.10 40.78 -0.12
N LEU A 77 -37.27 41.00 -1.15
CA LEU A 77 -37.68 41.67 -2.38
C LEU A 77 -38.38 40.70 -3.35
N THR A 78 -39.54 41.09 -3.86
CA THR A 78 -40.29 40.25 -4.80
C THR A 78 -39.74 40.42 -6.23
N PRO A 79 -39.69 39.35 -7.04
CA PRO A 79 -39.20 39.44 -8.41
C PRO A 79 -39.96 40.47 -9.26
N ALA A 80 -41.27 40.64 -9.02
CA ALA A 80 -42.07 41.68 -9.68
C ALA A 80 -41.52 43.10 -9.43
N LEU A 81 -41.01 43.39 -8.23
CA LEU A 81 -40.42 44.67 -7.90
C LEU A 81 -39.04 44.84 -8.55
N THR A 82 -38.23 43.79 -8.56
CA THR A 82 -36.91 43.69 -9.25
C THR A 82 -37.04 43.98 -10.75
N ARG A 83 -37.99 43.31 -11.43
CA ARG A 83 -38.31 43.54 -12.85
C ARG A 83 -38.77 44.98 -13.10
N LEU A 84 -39.60 45.53 -12.22
CA LEU A 84 -40.10 46.90 -12.37
C LEU A 84 -38.95 47.91 -12.32
N VAL A 85 -37.95 47.70 -11.45
CA VAL A 85 -36.75 48.56 -11.37
C VAL A 85 -35.85 48.37 -12.59
N ALA A 86 -35.55 47.12 -12.98
CA ALA A 86 -34.67 46.81 -14.10
C ALA A 86 -35.22 47.29 -15.46
N SER A 87 -36.54 47.37 -15.60
CA SER A 87 -37.23 47.81 -16.83
C SER A 87 -37.22 49.33 -17.05
N VAL A 88 -36.80 50.11 -16.05
CA VAL A 88 -36.85 51.58 -16.09
C VAL A 88 -35.52 52.14 -16.59
N ALA A 89 -35.59 52.97 -17.64
CA ALA A 89 -34.38 53.45 -18.31
C ALA A 89 -33.56 54.45 -17.46
N ASN A 90 -34.21 55.44 -16.83
CA ASN A 90 -33.51 56.59 -16.25
C ASN A 90 -33.83 56.87 -14.77
N ARG A 91 -35.07 56.64 -14.32
CA ARG A 91 -35.46 57.01 -12.94
C ARG A 91 -36.63 56.18 -12.40
N VAL A 92 -36.44 55.56 -11.24
CA VAL A 92 -37.42 54.68 -10.59
C VAL A 92 -38.60 55.51 -10.01
N PRO A 93 -39.86 55.08 -10.21
CA PRO A 93 -41.04 55.78 -9.68
C PRO A 93 -41.05 55.89 -8.14
N GLY A 94 -41.50 57.03 -7.61
CA GLY A 94 -41.41 57.34 -6.17
C GLY A 94 -42.07 56.31 -5.23
N GLY A 95 -43.26 55.80 -5.58
CA GLY A 95 -43.93 54.79 -4.75
C GLY A 95 -43.18 53.46 -4.65
N VAL A 96 -42.37 53.12 -5.67
CA VAL A 96 -41.53 51.91 -5.71
C VAL A 96 -40.25 52.15 -4.90
N LEU A 97 -39.72 53.37 -4.98
CA LEU A 97 -38.51 53.80 -4.28
C LEU A 97 -38.67 53.73 -2.75
N ASP A 98 -39.82 54.17 -2.23
CA ASP A 98 -40.14 54.11 -0.80
C ASP A 98 -40.25 52.67 -0.30
N GLU A 99 -40.81 51.77 -1.12
CA GLU A 99 -40.90 50.35 -0.78
C GLU A 99 -39.53 49.65 -0.82
N LEU A 100 -38.68 49.98 -1.80
CA LEU A 100 -37.31 49.48 -1.88
C LEU A 100 -36.48 49.91 -0.68
N ARG A 101 -36.45 51.21 -0.36
CA ARG A 101 -35.71 51.72 0.82
C ARG A 101 -36.16 51.06 2.11
N LYS A 102 -37.47 50.87 2.29
CA LYS A 102 -38.01 50.26 3.51
C LYS A 102 -37.62 48.79 3.63
N ARG A 103 -37.55 48.05 2.52
CA ARG A 103 -37.24 46.62 2.50
C ARG A 103 -35.75 46.32 2.54
N THR A 104 -34.94 47.09 1.80
CA THR A 104 -33.48 46.86 1.73
C THR A 104 -32.71 47.58 2.82
N GLN A 105 -33.27 48.67 3.36
CA GLN A 105 -32.55 49.60 4.24
C GLN A 105 -31.20 50.06 3.64
N ALA A 106 -31.12 50.12 2.31
CA ALA A 106 -29.91 50.49 1.57
C ALA A 106 -30.02 51.88 0.94
N ASP A 107 -28.86 52.53 0.74
CA ASP A 107 -28.71 53.80 0.04
C ASP A 107 -28.62 53.59 -1.48
N TYR A 108 -28.07 52.46 -1.92
CA TYR A 108 -27.91 52.10 -3.33
C TYR A 108 -28.44 50.69 -3.59
N LEU A 109 -28.87 50.41 -4.82
CA LEU A 109 -29.40 49.11 -5.24
C LEU A 109 -28.77 48.66 -6.56
N VAL A 110 -28.22 47.44 -6.57
CA VAL A 110 -27.88 46.70 -7.79
C VAL A 110 -28.96 45.68 -8.05
N THR A 111 -29.46 45.63 -9.27
CA THR A 111 -30.48 44.67 -9.68
C THR A 111 -30.40 44.33 -11.16
N GLY A 112 -31.04 43.24 -11.60
CA GLY A 112 -31.12 42.92 -13.01
C GLY A 112 -31.97 41.72 -13.38
N VAL A 113 -32.10 41.48 -14.70
CA VAL A 113 -32.93 40.43 -15.30
C VAL A 113 -32.13 39.69 -16.37
N VAL A 114 -32.30 38.38 -16.43
CA VAL A 114 -31.74 37.51 -17.47
C VAL A 114 -32.87 37.08 -18.41
N ASP A 115 -32.74 37.33 -19.72
CA ASP A 115 -33.72 36.89 -20.71
C ASP A 115 -33.44 35.45 -21.22
N ALA A 116 -34.47 34.81 -21.79
CA ALA A 116 -34.44 33.39 -22.17
C ALA A 116 -34.46 33.15 -23.69
N SER A 117 -34.36 34.19 -24.53
CA SER A 117 -34.53 34.07 -25.98
C SER A 117 -33.26 33.60 -26.70
N GLY A 118 -32.90 32.32 -26.51
CA GLY A 118 -31.89 31.59 -27.31
C GLY A 118 -30.42 32.04 -27.16
N ILE A 119 -30.20 33.29 -26.76
CA ILE A 119 -28.94 33.92 -26.35
C ILE A 119 -29.25 34.54 -24.99
N ARG A 120 -28.47 34.23 -23.96
CA ARG A 120 -28.78 34.71 -22.60
C ARG A 120 -28.29 36.14 -22.46
N THR A 121 -29.21 37.09 -22.31
CA THR A 121 -28.88 38.51 -22.16
C THR A 121 -29.16 38.95 -20.72
N LEU A 122 -28.13 39.47 -20.04
CA LEU A 122 -28.19 39.99 -18.68
C LEU A 122 -28.30 41.52 -18.73
N HIS A 123 -29.40 42.07 -18.21
CA HIS A 123 -29.56 43.50 -18.00
C HIS A 123 -29.34 43.84 -16.53
N THR A 124 -28.36 44.69 -16.21
CA THR A 124 -28.00 45.10 -14.84
C THR A 124 -28.17 46.61 -14.67
N ARG A 125 -28.54 47.06 -13.47
CA ARG A 125 -28.77 48.47 -13.11
C ARG A 125 -28.20 48.77 -11.73
N PHE A 126 -27.60 49.95 -11.59
CA PHE A 126 -27.21 50.56 -10.32
C PHE A 126 -28.08 51.79 -10.06
N VAL A 127 -28.80 51.81 -8.94
CA VAL A 127 -29.80 52.83 -8.63
C VAL A 127 -29.46 53.49 -7.31
N ASP A 128 -29.40 54.83 -7.31
CA ASP A 128 -29.38 55.61 -6.08
C ASP A 128 -30.79 55.61 -5.49
N LEU A 129 -30.96 54.92 -4.36
CA LEU A 129 -32.25 54.81 -3.74
C LEU A 129 -32.69 56.15 -3.15
N GLN A 130 -31.81 57.10 -2.79
CA GLN A 130 -32.18 58.41 -2.24
C GLN A 130 -32.77 59.39 -3.27
N THR A 131 -32.32 59.36 -4.51
CA THR A 131 -32.81 60.24 -5.59
C THR A 131 -33.73 59.54 -6.59
N GLY A 132 -33.62 58.20 -6.66
CA GLY A 132 -34.29 57.32 -7.60
C GLY A 132 -33.64 57.27 -8.98
N ASN A 133 -32.49 57.91 -9.16
CA ASN A 133 -31.78 57.94 -10.43
C ASN A 133 -31.06 56.62 -10.69
N VAL A 134 -31.17 56.12 -11.91
CA VAL A 134 -30.33 55.03 -12.39
C VAL A 134 -28.98 55.64 -12.72
N LEU A 135 -27.97 55.31 -11.91
CA LEU A 135 -26.62 55.83 -12.05
C LEU A 135 -25.84 55.07 -13.12
N TRP A 136 -26.14 53.78 -13.30
CA TRP A 136 -25.46 52.93 -14.28
C TRP A 136 -26.35 51.79 -14.77
N SER A 137 -26.06 51.31 -15.98
CA SER A 137 -26.69 50.14 -16.55
C SER A 137 -25.86 49.43 -17.60
N ALA A 138 -25.94 48.10 -17.66
CA ALA A 138 -25.31 47.31 -18.71
C ALA A 138 -26.21 46.19 -19.23
N GLU A 139 -25.97 45.79 -20.48
CA GLU A 139 -26.54 44.63 -21.15
C GLU A 139 -25.40 43.72 -21.61
N VAL A 140 -25.38 42.45 -21.20
CA VAL A 140 -24.34 41.48 -21.55
C VAL A 140 -24.99 40.27 -22.22
N ARG A 141 -24.54 39.89 -23.42
CA ARG A 141 -25.05 38.74 -24.17
C ARG A 141 -24.07 37.56 -24.12
N ASP A 142 -24.57 36.38 -23.77
CA ASP A 142 -23.81 35.13 -23.66
C ASP A 142 -24.32 34.09 -24.67
N ASP A 143 -23.45 33.63 -25.57
CA ASP A 143 -23.70 32.61 -26.62
C ASP A 143 -22.91 31.33 -26.31
N PRO A 144 -23.57 30.19 -26.06
CA PRO A 144 -22.93 28.95 -25.60
C PRO A 144 -22.17 28.17 -26.69
N SER A 145 -22.04 28.69 -27.92
CA SER A 145 -21.44 27.96 -29.05
C SER A 145 -19.93 28.16 -29.27
N TRP A 146 -19.23 28.99 -28.48
CA TRP A 146 -17.79 29.24 -28.65
C TRP A 146 -16.95 28.76 -27.46
N THR A 147 -15.97 27.90 -27.75
CA THR A 147 -15.07 27.29 -26.77
C THR A 147 -13.62 27.83 -26.93
N TRP A 148 -13.12 28.40 -25.82
CA TRP A 148 -11.72 28.66 -25.37
C TRP A 148 -10.84 29.76 -26.01
N SER A 149 -10.47 30.78 -25.21
CA SER A 149 -9.08 31.23 -24.93
C SER A 149 -9.03 32.53 -24.10
N LYS A 150 -8.02 32.65 -23.22
CA LYS A 150 -7.61 33.83 -22.40
C LYS A 150 -8.61 34.38 -21.37
N ALA A 151 -8.20 34.38 -20.11
CA ALA A 151 -8.64 35.37 -19.12
C ALA A 151 -7.43 36.02 -18.44
N ASN A 152 -6.45 36.46 -19.24
CA ASN A 152 -5.63 37.63 -18.89
C ASN A 152 -6.12 38.76 -19.80
N SER A 153 -6.82 39.73 -19.20
CA SER A 153 -7.33 41.03 -19.69
C SER A 153 -8.62 41.12 -20.54
N ASN A 154 -9.49 42.03 -20.07
CA ASN A 154 -10.74 42.63 -20.58
C ASN A 154 -11.98 41.75 -20.86
N VAL A 155 -13.09 42.13 -20.23
CA VAL A 155 -14.46 41.70 -20.58
C VAL A 155 -15.07 42.75 -21.50
N GLY A 156 -15.04 42.50 -22.81
CA GLY A 156 -15.71 43.32 -23.84
C GLY A 156 -15.04 44.67 -24.20
N ASP A 157 -15.74 45.43 -25.06
CA ASP A 157 -15.24 46.64 -25.77
C ASP A 157 -15.29 47.96 -24.97
N ILE A 158 -15.23 47.93 -23.64
CA ILE A 158 -15.04 49.15 -22.83
C ILE A 158 -13.76 49.00 -22.00
N PRO A 159 -12.77 49.90 -22.15
CA PRO A 159 -11.58 49.89 -21.30
C PRO A 159 -11.98 50.13 -19.83
N ALA A 160 -11.52 49.29 -18.91
CA ALA A 160 -11.73 49.45 -17.47
C ALA A 160 -11.38 50.86 -16.93
N ALA A 161 -10.51 51.59 -17.65
CA ALA A 161 -10.15 52.98 -17.39
C ALA A 161 -11.35 53.97 -17.43
N GLU A 162 -12.37 53.74 -18.26
CA GLU A 162 -13.52 54.66 -18.36
C GLU A 162 -14.45 54.54 -17.14
N ILE A 163 -14.66 53.31 -16.65
CA ILE A 163 -15.41 52.99 -15.43
C ILE A 163 -14.70 53.57 -14.20
N LEU A 164 -13.36 53.45 -14.15
CA LEU A 164 -12.54 53.98 -13.06
C LEU A 164 -12.49 55.52 -13.05
N SER A 165 -12.54 56.16 -14.22
CA SER A 165 -12.58 57.63 -14.32
C SER A 165 -13.93 58.22 -13.86
N LEU A 166 -15.04 57.52 -14.12
CA LEU A 166 -16.39 57.93 -13.69
C LEU A 166 -16.60 57.76 -12.17
N LEU A 167 -15.79 56.89 -11.55
CA LEU A 167 -15.78 56.64 -10.11
C LEU A 167 -14.63 57.39 -9.39
N GLU A 168 -13.86 58.20 -10.13
CA GLU A 168 -12.70 58.99 -9.66
C GLU A 168 -11.57 58.19 -8.94
N PHE A 169 -11.30 56.94 -9.34
CA PHE A 169 -10.21 56.12 -8.78
C PHE A 169 -8.88 56.31 -9.55
N SER A 170 -7.76 56.58 -8.85
CA SER A 170 -6.44 56.84 -9.45
C SER A 170 -5.59 55.58 -9.71
N GLN A 171 -4.67 55.65 -10.68
CA GLN A 171 -3.81 54.56 -11.18
C GLN A 171 -2.69 54.09 -10.23
N THR A 172 -3.00 53.51 -9.08
CA THR A 172 -2.06 52.70 -8.28
C THR A 172 -2.86 51.84 -7.31
N ASP A 173 -2.77 50.51 -7.38
CA ASP A 173 -2.61 49.63 -6.21
C ASP A 173 -2.68 48.11 -6.55
N THR A 174 -1.73 47.39 -5.95
CA THR A 174 -1.43 45.95 -6.02
C THR A 174 -2.15 45.13 -4.92
N SER A 175 -2.02 43.79 -4.95
CA SER A 175 -2.65 42.83 -4.01
C SER A 175 -2.33 43.08 -2.51
N PRO A 176 -3.22 42.68 -1.58
CA PRO A 176 -3.07 42.94 -0.14
C PRO A 176 -1.88 42.16 0.47
N PRO A 177 -1.25 42.67 1.56
CA PRO A 177 -0.11 42.02 2.19
C PRO A 177 -0.51 40.78 3.02
N PRO A 178 0.38 39.77 3.13
CA PRO A 178 0.15 38.55 3.92
C PRO A 178 0.16 38.82 5.45
N PRO A 179 -0.38 37.89 6.27
CA PRO A 179 -0.34 38.01 7.73
C PRO A 179 1.10 37.96 8.29
N VAL A 180 1.32 38.62 9.43
CA VAL A 180 2.63 38.80 10.07
C VAL A 180 3.16 37.47 10.65
N VAL A 181 4.45 37.18 10.41
CA VAL A 181 5.14 35.90 10.69
C VAL A 181 5.07 35.43 12.15
N ASP A 182 5.07 36.36 13.11
CA ASP A 182 5.00 36.02 14.55
C ASP A 182 3.66 35.37 14.97
N ASP A 183 2.66 35.36 14.08
CA ASP A 183 1.32 34.82 14.28
C ASP A 183 1.08 33.49 13.50
N LEU A 184 2.12 32.90 12.88
CA LEU A 184 2.01 31.71 12.02
C LEU A 184 2.19 30.37 12.80
N PRO A 185 1.38 29.33 12.48
CA PRO A 185 1.55 27.98 13.03
C PRO A 185 2.74 27.23 12.40
N SER A 186 3.49 26.45 13.19
CA SER A 186 4.68 25.70 12.75
C SER A 186 4.34 24.40 12.00
N GLU A 187 3.19 23.79 12.26
CA GLU A 187 2.72 22.58 11.59
C GLU A 187 1.26 22.73 11.10
N VAL A 188 0.99 22.37 9.83
CA VAL A 188 -0.33 22.52 9.19
C VAL A 188 -0.83 21.19 8.63
N MET A 189 -2.05 20.79 8.99
CA MET A 189 -2.67 19.51 8.59
C MET A 189 -3.79 19.73 7.54
N LEU A 190 -3.94 18.83 6.55
CA LEU A 190 -4.88 18.96 5.43
C LEU A 190 -6.16 18.13 5.61
N GLN A 191 -7.33 18.62 5.20
CA GLN A 191 -8.61 17.90 5.22
C GLN A 191 -9.49 18.23 3.98
N PRO A 192 -9.68 17.31 3.02
CA PRO A 192 -10.66 17.48 1.95
C PRO A 192 -12.02 16.81 2.29
N VAL A 193 -13.16 17.50 2.08
CA VAL A 193 -14.50 16.94 2.34
C VAL A 193 -15.44 17.02 1.13
N TYR A 194 -16.16 15.93 0.86
CA TYR A 194 -17.21 15.82 -0.15
C TYR A 194 -18.61 15.99 0.46
N THR A 195 -19.50 16.76 -0.19
CA THR A 195 -20.94 16.71 0.11
C THR A 195 -21.73 16.40 -1.16
N SER A 196 -22.71 15.50 -1.07
CA SER A 196 -23.67 15.23 -2.15
C SER A 196 -25.05 15.77 -1.77
N ASN A 197 -25.74 16.34 -2.75
CA ASN A 197 -27.12 16.83 -2.75
C ASN A 197 -27.54 17.70 -1.54
N TRP A 198 -27.69 19.01 -1.83
CA TRP A 198 -28.33 20.02 -0.98
C TRP A 198 -27.70 20.19 0.42
N ALA A 199 -26.46 20.70 0.47
CA ALA A 199 -25.85 21.15 1.72
C ALA A 199 -25.13 22.50 1.55
N TYR A 200 -25.40 23.43 2.48
CA TYR A 200 -24.66 24.68 2.62
C TYR A 200 -23.22 24.42 3.13
N LEU A 201 -22.30 25.28 2.68
CA LEU A 201 -20.85 25.22 2.90
C LEU A 201 -20.42 25.00 4.37
N ALA A 202 -19.57 23.98 4.53
CA ALA A 202 -18.68 23.61 5.65
C ALA A 202 -19.09 22.28 6.31
N ALA A 203 -18.48 21.18 5.87
CA ALA A 203 -18.43 19.98 6.68
C ALA A 203 -17.68 20.30 7.99
N ASP A 204 -18.24 19.86 9.10
CA ASP A 204 -17.88 20.31 10.44
C ASP A 204 -16.50 19.74 10.83
N CYS A 205 -15.44 20.56 10.85
CA CYS A 205 -14.08 20.13 11.24
C CYS A 205 -14.08 19.43 12.63
N ARG A 206 -15.10 19.69 13.47
CA ARG A 206 -15.34 19.02 14.77
C ARG A 206 -15.55 17.51 14.67
N VAL A 207 -16.16 17.00 13.59
CA VAL A 207 -16.50 15.57 13.48
C VAL A 207 -15.23 14.73 13.34
N ALA A 208 -14.32 15.11 12.45
CA ALA A 208 -13.08 14.37 12.26
C ALA A 208 -12.08 14.58 13.42
N VAL A 209 -12.13 15.72 14.13
CA VAL A 209 -11.38 15.92 15.39
C VAL A 209 -11.85 14.98 16.51
N ARG A 210 -13.13 14.58 16.52
CA ARG A 210 -13.66 13.57 17.47
C ARG A 210 -13.29 12.14 17.12
N GLU A 211 -13.04 11.86 15.85
CA GLU A 211 -12.71 10.52 15.33
C GLU A 211 -11.19 10.24 15.33
N GLY A 212 -10.35 11.22 15.70
CA GLY A 212 -8.89 11.07 15.80
C GLY A 212 -8.18 11.23 14.45
N MET A 213 -7.68 12.43 14.17
CA MET A 213 -6.90 12.70 12.94
C MET A 213 -5.42 12.33 13.12
N THR A 214 -4.85 11.54 12.21
CA THR A 214 -3.41 11.16 12.22
C THR A 214 -2.65 11.72 10.99
N ARG A 215 -1.31 11.76 11.05
CA ARG A 215 -0.36 12.40 10.08
C ARG A 215 -0.62 12.09 8.59
N ASP A 216 -1.34 11.00 8.28
CA ASP A 216 -1.67 10.52 6.94
C ASP A 216 -3.03 10.97 6.38
N GLY A 217 -3.70 11.90 7.05
CA GLY A 217 -4.98 12.49 6.67
C GLY A 217 -4.98 13.31 5.37
N VAL A 218 -4.11 13.01 4.40
CA VAL A 218 -4.05 13.76 3.13
C VAL A 218 -5.34 13.59 2.31
N PHE A 219 -6.12 12.50 2.49
CA PHE A 219 -7.46 12.37 1.92
C PHE A 219 -8.34 11.40 2.74
N SER A 220 -9.35 11.90 3.47
CA SER A 220 -10.43 11.09 4.06
C SER A 220 -11.80 11.60 3.63
N LEU A 221 -12.61 10.75 2.98
CA LEU A 221 -14.00 11.05 2.65
C LEU A 221 -14.88 10.83 3.89
N VAL A 222 -15.41 11.90 4.48
CA VAL A 222 -16.39 11.82 5.59
C VAL A 222 -17.78 12.15 5.04
N PRO A 223 -18.77 11.23 5.07
CA PRO A 223 -20.15 11.54 4.71
C PRO A 223 -20.76 12.49 5.74
N GLY A 224 -21.28 13.65 5.30
CA GLY A 224 -22.01 14.58 6.17
C GLY A 224 -23.49 14.23 6.30
N GLU A 225 -24.09 14.43 7.47
CA GLU A 225 -25.55 14.41 7.65
C GLU A 225 -26.18 15.75 7.22
N VAL A 226 -27.34 15.67 6.56
CA VAL A 226 -28.18 16.81 6.19
C VAL A 226 -28.86 17.37 7.45
N LYS A 227 -28.53 18.59 7.86
CA LYS A 227 -29.27 19.32 8.92
C LYS A 227 -30.15 20.41 8.33
N ALA A 228 -31.37 20.49 8.84
CA ALA A 228 -32.32 21.57 8.58
C ALA A 228 -31.74 22.93 9.03
N PRO A 229 -32.18 24.06 8.46
CA PRO A 229 -31.63 25.38 8.75
C PRO A 229 -31.89 25.78 10.20
N ASP A 230 -30.89 25.64 11.06
CA ASP A 230 -30.84 26.38 12.32
C ASP A 230 -30.17 27.73 12.04
N GLN A 231 -30.85 28.82 12.40
CA GLN A 231 -30.46 30.21 12.17
C GLN A 231 -29.30 30.70 13.07
N SER A 232 -28.45 29.82 13.61
CA SER A 232 -27.45 30.21 14.59
C SER A 232 -26.00 29.99 14.11
N THR A 233 -25.38 31.09 13.69
CA THR A 233 -23.92 31.39 13.71
C THR A 233 -22.97 30.48 12.91
N LEU A 234 -22.12 31.07 12.07
CA LEU A 234 -20.84 30.45 11.66
C LEU A 234 -20.03 30.13 12.94
N VAL A 235 -19.90 28.85 13.30
CA VAL A 235 -19.40 28.39 14.61
C VAL A 235 -17.88 28.20 14.61
N ARG A 236 -17.18 28.77 15.62
CA ARG A 236 -15.76 28.52 15.95
C ARG A 236 -15.55 27.11 16.54
N VAL A 237 -14.37 26.51 16.39
CA VAL A 237 -13.99 25.25 17.06
C VAL A 237 -14.15 25.39 18.59
N GLY A 238 -14.90 24.48 19.22
CA GLY A 238 -15.24 24.55 20.65
C GLY A 238 -14.04 24.23 21.56
N LYS A 239 -14.09 24.64 22.84
CA LYS A 239 -13.00 24.38 23.80
C LYS A 239 -12.70 22.87 23.97
N GLN A 240 -13.74 22.04 24.00
CA GLN A 240 -13.62 20.58 24.16
C GLN A 240 -13.00 19.89 22.94
N ASP A 241 -13.35 20.35 21.73
CA ASP A 241 -12.78 19.82 20.49
C ASP A 241 -11.30 20.26 20.34
N ARG A 242 -10.93 21.45 20.85
CA ARG A 242 -9.53 21.92 20.91
C ARG A 242 -8.66 21.15 21.89
N GLU A 243 -9.18 20.81 23.07
CA GLU A 243 -8.45 19.98 24.06
C GLU A 243 -8.15 18.59 23.49
N MET A 244 -9.06 18.00 22.72
CA MET A 244 -8.87 16.70 22.09
C MET A 244 -7.93 16.73 20.87
N ALA A 245 -7.96 17.81 20.06
CA ALA A 245 -6.99 18.01 18.99
C ALA A 245 -5.56 18.15 19.54
N LEU A 246 -5.36 18.90 20.63
CA LEU A 246 -4.06 19.04 21.29
C LEU A 246 -3.53 17.72 21.90
N GLU A 247 -4.41 16.76 22.19
CA GLU A 247 -4.04 15.43 22.69
C GLU A 247 -3.77 14.39 21.57
N THR A 248 -4.27 14.62 20.35
CA THR A 248 -4.29 13.62 19.26
C THR A 248 -3.57 14.05 17.98
N THR A 249 -3.26 15.33 17.82
CA THR A 249 -2.60 15.89 16.63
C THR A 249 -1.31 16.64 17.01
N ILE A 250 -0.29 16.58 16.14
CA ILE A 250 1.00 17.28 16.34
C ILE A 250 0.94 18.71 15.75
N ALA A 251 -0.12 19.04 15.01
CA ALA A 251 -0.21 20.24 14.19
C ALA A 251 -0.79 21.47 14.91
N ASP A 252 -0.25 22.66 14.59
CA ASP A 252 -0.66 23.95 15.13
C ASP A 252 -1.86 24.56 14.38
N ALA A 253 -2.15 24.13 13.13
CA ALA A 253 -3.32 24.53 12.34
C ALA A 253 -3.88 23.42 11.43
N ILE A 254 -5.16 23.52 11.06
CA ILE A 254 -5.92 22.58 10.23
C ILE A 254 -6.52 23.30 9.00
N LEU A 255 -6.28 22.78 7.80
CA LEU A 255 -6.86 23.23 6.53
C LEU A 255 -8.10 22.39 6.17
N CYS A 256 -9.30 22.94 6.36
CA CYS A 256 -10.56 22.30 6.02
C CYS A 256 -11.06 22.68 4.62
N GLY A 257 -11.47 21.71 3.80
CA GLY A 257 -12.02 21.90 2.47
C GLY A 257 -13.44 21.36 2.28
N SER A 258 -14.26 21.99 1.43
CA SER A 258 -15.60 21.52 1.07
C SER A 258 -15.85 21.59 -0.44
N ILE A 259 -16.56 20.59 -0.96
CA ILE A 259 -16.91 20.45 -2.39
C ILE A 259 -18.42 20.52 -2.55
N ALA A 260 -18.91 21.40 -3.43
CA ALA A 260 -20.32 21.47 -3.82
C ALA A 260 -20.53 20.87 -5.21
N VAL A 261 -21.50 19.96 -5.32
CA VAL A 261 -21.86 19.25 -6.56
C VAL A 261 -23.35 19.47 -6.84
N THR A 262 -23.70 19.91 -8.06
CA THR A 262 -25.12 20.03 -8.48
C THR A 262 -25.40 19.23 -9.75
N GLY A 263 -26.38 18.31 -9.74
CA GLY A 263 -26.96 17.73 -10.95
C GLY A 263 -28.03 16.65 -10.80
N GLU A 264 -28.63 16.23 -11.92
CA GLU A 264 -29.62 15.12 -12.00
C GLU A 264 -28.94 13.74 -11.97
N GLU A 265 -29.69 12.68 -11.69
CA GLU A 265 -29.18 11.30 -11.60
C GLU A 265 -28.25 10.94 -12.78
N GLY A 266 -26.96 10.71 -12.47
CA GLY A 266 -25.94 10.29 -13.42
C GLY A 266 -25.02 11.40 -13.97
N THR A 267 -25.27 12.69 -13.66
CA THR A 267 -24.43 13.80 -14.14
C THR A 267 -24.18 14.91 -13.11
N ILE A 268 -22.97 15.46 -13.12
CA ILE A 268 -22.50 16.59 -12.30
C ILE A 268 -22.35 17.81 -13.20
N HIS A 269 -23.10 18.89 -12.97
CA HIS A 269 -23.09 20.08 -13.85
C HIS A 269 -22.24 21.24 -13.32
N ASN A 270 -22.05 21.36 -12.01
CA ASN A 270 -21.16 22.37 -11.41
C ASN A 270 -20.35 21.75 -10.25
N LEU A 271 -19.08 22.14 -10.16
CA LEU A 271 -18.17 21.78 -9.08
C LEU A 271 -17.62 23.06 -8.45
N GLY A 272 -17.82 23.24 -7.14
CA GLY A 272 -17.25 24.34 -6.35
C GLY A 272 -16.34 23.81 -5.24
N LEU A 273 -15.15 24.39 -5.07
CA LEU A 273 -14.19 24.07 -4.02
C LEU A 273 -14.05 25.27 -3.07
N ALA A 274 -14.06 25.05 -1.76
CA ALA A 274 -13.71 26.06 -0.77
C ALA A 274 -12.74 25.48 0.27
N LEU A 275 -11.67 26.20 0.62
CA LEU A 275 -10.66 25.80 1.61
C LEU A 275 -10.52 26.88 2.70
N ARG A 276 -10.25 26.47 3.94
CA ARG A 276 -10.03 27.35 5.11
C ARG A 276 -8.94 26.80 6.03
N LEU A 277 -7.93 27.60 6.37
CA LEU A 277 -6.90 27.27 7.35
C LEU A 277 -7.31 27.80 8.73
N VAL A 278 -7.26 26.96 9.76
CA VAL A 278 -7.77 27.24 11.10
C VAL A 278 -6.71 26.88 12.15
N ASP A 279 -6.33 27.82 12.99
CA ASP A 279 -5.44 27.62 14.13
C ASP A 279 -6.06 26.69 15.18
N VAL A 280 -5.32 25.67 15.64
CA VAL A 280 -5.82 24.61 16.55
C VAL A 280 -6.01 25.13 17.97
N GLU A 281 -5.07 25.93 18.48
CA GLU A 281 -5.11 26.44 19.86
C GLU A 281 -6.23 27.48 20.06
N THR A 282 -6.41 28.39 19.10
CA THR A 282 -7.32 29.53 19.21
C THR A 282 -8.64 29.35 18.44
N GLY A 283 -8.69 28.45 17.45
CA GLY A 283 -9.83 28.28 16.56
C GLY A 283 -10.03 29.44 15.57
N ARG A 284 -9.00 30.27 15.34
CA ARG A 284 -9.01 31.43 14.43
C ARG A 284 -8.81 30.99 12.98
N ILE A 285 -9.59 31.51 12.04
CA ILE A 285 -9.35 31.28 10.60
C ILE A 285 -8.18 32.16 10.17
N LEU A 286 -7.11 31.54 9.67
CA LEU A 286 -5.87 32.18 9.24
C LEU A 286 -5.86 32.49 7.74
N TRP A 287 -6.53 31.67 6.92
CA TRP A 287 -6.55 31.80 5.46
C TRP A 287 -7.79 31.13 4.84
N THR A 288 -8.24 31.58 3.65
CA THR A 288 -9.38 30.99 2.92
C THR A 288 -9.25 31.17 1.40
N THR A 289 -9.73 30.21 0.60
CA THR A 289 -9.87 30.33 -0.87
C THR A 289 -11.11 29.61 -1.38
N ALA A 290 -11.67 30.03 -2.52
CA ALA A 290 -12.79 29.33 -3.16
C ALA A 290 -12.71 29.44 -4.69
N THR A 291 -13.03 28.34 -5.40
CA THR A 291 -13.05 28.27 -6.87
C THR A 291 -14.33 27.57 -7.36
N SER A 292 -14.78 27.90 -8.57
CA SER A 292 -15.88 27.18 -9.23
C SER A 292 -15.61 26.99 -10.71
N GLY A 293 -15.97 25.82 -11.25
CA GLY A 293 -15.82 25.50 -12.67
C GLY A 293 -17.06 24.83 -13.24
N ARG A 294 -17.52 25.27 -14.41
CA ARG A 294 -18.59 24.60 -15.17
C ARG A 294 -17.98 23.56 -16.11
N LYS A 295 -18.10 22.29 -15.73
CA LYS A 295 -17.89 21.13 -16.61
C LYS A 295 -18.99 20.13 -16.30
N VAL A 296 -19.59 19.56 -17.34
CA VAL A 296 -20.55 18.47 -17.19
C VAL A 296 -19.76 17.18 -17.11
N TRP A 297 -19.74 16.55 -15.94
CA TRP A 297 -19.08 15.27 -15.70
C TRP A 297 -20.12 14.17 -15.56
N ARG A 298 -19.83 12.99 -16.08
CA ARG A 298 -20.61 11.78 -15.74
C ARG A 298 -20.10 11.19 -14.43
N TRP A 299 -21.00 10.55 -13.68
CA TRP A 299 -20.69 10.00 -12.36
C TRP A 299 -19.61 8.89 -12.39
N ASP A 300 -19.44 8.21 -13.53
CA ASP A 300 -18.45 7.16 -13.80
C ASP A 300 -17.00 7.69 -13.92
N LYS A 301 -16.80 9.01 -13.91
CA LYS A 301 -15.51 9.70 -14.05
C LYS A 301 -14.99 10.29 -12.74
N LEU A 302 -15.41 9.74 -11.60
CA LEU A 302 -15.07 10.23 -10.26
C LEU A 302 -13.55 10.34 -10.02
N SER A 303 -12.75 9.43 -10.59
CA SER A 303 -11.27 9.46 -10.54
C SER A 303 -10.69 10.73 -11.17
N ASP A 304 -11.24 11.15 -12.31
CA ASP A 304 -10.76 12.29 -13.09
C ASP A 304 -11.12 13.61 -12.37
N ILE A 305 -12.27 13.62 -11.68
CA ILE A 305 -12.70 14.69 -10.79
C ILE A 305 -11.73 14.77 -9.61
N VAL A 306 -11.48 13.67 -8.90
CA VAL A 306 -10.56 13.61 -7.76
C VAL A 306 -9.15 14.04 -8.17
N ALA A 307 -8.61 13.55 -9.28
CA ALA A 307 -7.27 13.92 -9.76
C ALA A 307 -7.17 15.41 -10.13
N THR A 308 -8.19 15.96 -10.79
CA THR A 308 -8.25 17.41 -11.10
C THR A 308 -8.30 18.24 -9.81
N MET A 309 -9.02 17.76 -8.78
CA MET A 309 -9.16 18.44 -7.50
C MET A 309 -7.91 18.37 -6.63
N THR A 310 -7.24 17.21 -6.59
CA THR A 310 -5.92 17.05 -5.98
C THR A 310 -4.91 17.99 -6.64
N GLY A 311 -4.96 18.13 -7.97
CA GLY A 311 -4.14 19.10 -8.70
C GLY A 311 -4.41 20.56 -8.29
N GLN A 312 -5.68 20.97 -8.20
CA GLN A 312 -6.05 22.33 -7.76
C GLN A 312 -5.73 22.60 -6.27
N GLN A 313 -5.86 21.58 -5.42
CA GLN A 313 -5.48 21.67 -4.00
C GLN A 313 -3.97 21.78 -3.85
N LEU A 314 -3.19 20.97 -4.58
CA LEU A 314 -1.73 21.05 -4.62
C LEU A 314 -1.25 22.41 -5.16
N GLU A 315 -1.92 22.96 -6.17
CA GLU A 315 -1.61 24.30 -6.71
C GLU A 315 -1.91 25.41 -5.69
N ALA A 316 -3.04 25.33 -4.97
CA ALA A 316 -3.39 26.26 -3.91
C ALA A 316 -2.47 26.16 -2.67
N ILE A 317 -2.05 24.95 -2.31
CA ILE A 317 -1.05 24.68 -1.25
C ILE A 317 0.35 25.12 -1.71
N ALA A 318 0.69 24.96 -2.98
CA ALA A 318 1.92 25.49 -3.57
C ALA A 318 1.93 27.02 -3.58
N LEU A 319 0.78 27.68 -3.80
CA LEU A 319 0.61 29.12 -3.64
C LEU A 319 0.76 29.57 -2.18
N TYR A 320 0.26 28.81 -1.21
CA TYR A 320 0.48 29.02 0.23
C TYR A 320 1.97 28.82 0.63
N GLY A 321 2.61 27.77 0.13
CA GLY A 321 4.05 27.53 0.30
C GLY A 321 4.95 28.53 -0.44
N ALA A 322 4.44 29.13 -1.52
CA ALA A 322 5.09 30.21 -2.26
C ALA A 322 5.03 31.55 -1.50
N SER A 323 4.01 31.80 -0.65
CA SER A 323 3.97 33.03 0.17
C SER A 323 5.05 33.03 1.26
N ASN A 324 5.43 31.84 1.77
CA ASN A 324 6.58 31.67 2.67
C ASN A 324 7.93 31.82 1.94
N ALA A 325 7.93 31.67 0.61
CA ALA A 325 9.07 31.97 -0.23
C ALA A 325 9.17 33.47 -0.55
N GLU A 326 8.11 34.26 -0.38
CA GLU A 326 8.17 35.70 -0.66
C GLU A 326 9.05 36.46 0.33
N ASP A 327 9.31 36.01 1.56
CA ASP A 327 10.29 36.68 2.43
C ASP A 327 11.74 36.46 1.96
N MET A 328 12.07 35.24 1.50
CA MET A 328 13.41 34.90 0.98
C MET A 328 13.60 35.40 -0.46
N VAL A 329 12.55 35.35 -1.28
CA VAL A 329 12.51 35.89 -2.65
C VAL A 329 12.42 37.42 -2.62
N ALA A 330 11.76 38.07 -1.66
CA ALA A 330 11.79 39.52 -1.50
C ALA A 330 13.17 40.00 -1.07
N GLU A 331 13.86 39.29 -0.17
CA GLU A 331 15.26 39.59 0.15
C GLU A 331 16.18 39.42 -1.08
N LEU A 332 15.99 38.35 -1.87
CA LEU A 332 16.72 38.14 -3.12
C LEU A 332 16.34 39.14 -4.22
N LEU A 333 15.08 39.58 -4.30
CA LEU A 333 14.57 40.57 -5.26
C LEU A 333 15.10 41.97 -4.93
N GLU A 334 15.19 42.33 -3.64
CA GLU A 334 15.84 43.58 -3.18
C GLU A 334 17.35 43.58 -3.45
N ARG A 335 17.97 42.39 -3.51
CA ARG A 335 19.40 42.19 -3.78
C ARG A 335 19.72 41.89 -5.25
N ALA A 336 18.72 41.68 -6.11
CA ALA A 336 18.89 41.31 -7.51
C ALA A 336 19.35 42.50 -8.36
N VAL A 337 20.67 42.69 -8.46
CA VAL A 337 21.30 43.82 -9.14
C VAL A 337 22.18 43.40 -10.32
N ASP A 338 22.53 42.12 -10.42
CA ASP A 338 23.45 41.56 -11.41
C ASP A 338 22.97 40.20 -11.93
N GLY A 339 23.67 39.65 -12.93
CA GLY A 339 23.22 38.42 -13.59
C GLY A 339 23.14 37.22 -12.64
N ASP A 340 24.08 37.12 -11.69
CA ASP A 340 24.15 36.03 -10.72
C ASP A 340 22.94 36.04 -9.80
N THR A 341 22.63 37.19 -9.20
CA THR A 341 21.47 37.34 -8.32
C THR A 341 20.13 37.19 -9.05
N TRP A 342 20.03 37.62 -10.31
CA TRP A 342 18.85 37.32 -11.15
C TRP A 342 18.70 35.83 -11.49
N SER A 343 19.81 35.12 -11.67
CA SER A 343 19.79 33.67 -11.91
C SER A 343 19.43 32.89 -10.66
N GLU A 344 19.98 33.25 -9.50
CA GLU A 344 19.62 32.67 -8.20
C GLU A 344 18.12 32.87 -7.92
N LEU A 345 17.59 34.05 -8.22
CA LEU A 345 16.17 34.35 -8.13
C LEU A 345 15.33 33.48 -9.08
N GLY A 346 15.81 33.29 -10.32
CA GLY A 346 15.19 32.39 -11.28
C GLY A 346 15.15 30.94 -10.80
N GLU A 347 16.25 30.43 -10.23
CA GLU A 347 16.33 29.08 -9.66
C GLU A 347 15.40 28.92 -8.45
N ALA A 348 15.35 29.94 -7.59
CA ALA A 348 14.41 29.98 -6.46
C ALA A 348 12.96 29.89 -6.95
N PHE A 349 12.57 30.71 -7.93
CA PHE A 349 11.23 30.64 -8.53
C PHE A 349 10.95 29.27 -9.17
N LEU A 350 11.94 28.69 -9.85
CA LEU A 350 11.81 27.41 -10.54
C LEU A 350 11.63 26.23 -9.57
N SER A 351 12.34 26.25 -8.45
CA SER A 351 12.22 25.26 -7.37
C SER A 351 10.86 25.34 -6.66
N LYS A 352 10.22 26.50 -6.68
CA LYS A 352 8.87 26.76 -6.13
C LYS A 352 7.75 26.54 -7.16
N GLY A 353 8.07 26.14 -8.38
CA GLY A 353 7.09 25.89 -9.44
C GLY A 353 6.52 27.15 -10.10
N LEU A 354 7.03 28.34 -9.77
CA LEU A 354 6.61 29.62 -10.37
C LEU A 354 7.30 29.83 -11.70
N VAL A 355 6.91 29.03 -12.70
CA VAL A 355 7.61 28.91 -13.99
C VAL A 355 7.70 30.25 -14.74
N ASP A 356 6.61 31.03 -14.79
CA ASP A 356 6.59 32.29 -15.55
C ASP A 356 7.52 33.35 -14.91
N ARG A 357 7.58 33.42 -13.58
CA ARG A 357 8.51 34.33 -12.87
C ARG A 357 9.96 33.86 -12.96
N ALA A 358 10.18 32.54 -12.96
CA ALA A 358 11.50 31.96 -13.21
C ALA A 358 11.99 32.32 -14.61
N GLU A 359 11.12 32.18 -15.63
CA GLU A 359 11.43 32.55 -17.01
C GLU A 359 11.81 34.03 -17.11
N GLU A 360 11.00 34.94 -16.56
CA GLU A 360 11.31 36.39 -16.56
C GLU A 360 12.65 36.70 -15.86
N SER A 361 12.95 36.01 -14.76
CA SER A 361 14.18 36.23 -14.00
C SER A 361 15.41 35.72 -14.76
N PHE A 362 15.31 34.57 -15.41
CA PHE A 362 16.37 34.06 -16.29
C PHE A 362 16.51 34.91 -17.56
N GLU A 363 15.43 35.43 -18.13
CA GLU A 363 15.49 36.38 -19.26
C GLU A 363 16.21 37.68 -18.86
N LYS A 364 15.98 38.19 -17.64
CA LYS A 364 16.75 39.32 -17.10
C LYS A 364 18.21 38.94 -16.89
N ALA A 365 18.50 37.79 -16.29
CA ALA A 365 19.86 37.31 -16.10
C ALA A 365 20.64 37.17 -17.43
N LEU A 366 19.97 36.75 -18.51
CA LEU A 366 20.58 36.67 -19.86
C LEU A 366 21.09 38.01 -20.41
N THR A 367 20.55 39.13 -19.90
CA THR A 367 21.01 40.46 -20.31
C THR A 367 22.38 40.82 -19.73
N PHE A 368 22.82 40.13 -18.68
CA PHE A 368 24.12 40.32 -18.04
C PHE A 368 25.15 39.29 -18.55
N ASP A 369 26.39 39.72 -18.80
CA ASP A 369 27.43 38.87 -19.38
C ASP A 369 27.89 37.75 -18.42
N ASP A 370 27.88 38.00 -17.12
CA ASP A 370 28.40 37.12 -16.06
C ASP A 370 27.53 35.88 -15.80
N ALA A 371 26.23 35.93 -16.12
CA ALA A 371 25.29 34.85 -15.80
C ALA A 371 24.60 34.22 -17.02
N ARG A 372 25.02 34.54 -18.25
CA ARG A 372 24.36 34.02 -19.46
C ARG A 372 24.29 32.49 -19.50
N ALA A 373 25.36 31.80 -19.10
CA ALA A 373 25.39 30.34 -19.10
C ALA A 373 24.39 29.77 -18.07
N ARG A 374 24.38 30.29 -16.84
CA ARG A 374 23.42 29.91 -15.78
C ARG A 374 21.97 30.17 -16.19
N ALA A 375 21.72 31.32 -16.81
CA ALA A 375 20.39 31.70 -17.28
C ALA A 375 19.90 30.83 -18.45
N GLN A 376 20.76 30.50 -19.43
CA GLN A 376 20.42 29.55 -20.49
C GLN A 376 20.09 28.16 -19.91
N ASN A 377 20.85 27.70 -18.91
CA ASN A 377 20.56 26.44 -18.21
C ASN A 377 19.22 26.48 -17.48
N GLY A 378 18.91 27.58 -16.78
CA GLY A 378 17.62 27.80 -16.13
C GLY A 378 16.44 27.73 -17.10
N LEU A 379 16.55 28.41 -18.25
CA LEU A 379 15.55 28.32 -19.33
C LEU A 379 15.40 26.90 -19.88
N GLY A 380 16.50 26.17 -20.06
CA GLY A 380 16.47 24.76 -20.46
C GLY A 380 15.66 23.90 -19.49
N GLN A 381 15.84 24.10 -18.17
CA GLN A 381 15.08 23.41 -17.13
C GLN A 381 13.59 23.79 -17.10
N ILE A 382 13.23 24.98 -17.58
CA ILE A 382 11.83 25.38 -17.76
C ILE A 382 11.21 24.63 -18.95
N PHE A 383 11.86 24.67 -20.11
CA PHE A 383 11.30 24.09 -21.32
C PHE A 383 11.24 22.55 -21.26
N ILE A 384 12.14 21.89 -20.52
CA ILE A 384 12.12 20.42 -20.41
C ILE A 384 10.89 19.90 -19.66
N ARG A 385 10.23 20.73 -18.82
CA ARG A 385 8.99 20.35 -18.11
C ARG A 385 7.77 20.20 -19.04
N LYS A 386 7.90 20.56 -20.32
CA LYS A 386 6.83 20.47 -21.33
C LYS A 386 7.25 19.54 -22.47
N PRO A 387 6.57 18.40 -22.70
CA PRO A 387 7.00 17.39 -23.67
C PRO A 387 7.20 17.91 -25.10
N GLU A 388 6.42 18.92 -25.51
CA GLU A 388 6.45 19.52 -26.85
C GLU A 388 7.70 20.39 -27.08
N TYR A 389 8.35 20.87 -26.01
CA TYR A 389 9.50 21.78 -26.08
C TYR A 389 10.85 21.11 -25.82
N PHE A 390 10.91 19.78 -25.91
CA PHE A 390 12.13 19.02 -25.69
C PHE A 390 13.31 19.50 -26.54
N SER A 391 13.11 19.70 -27.85
CA SER A 391 14.18 20.21 -28.73
C SER A 391 14.68 21.58 -28.28
N LYS A 392 13.75 22.46 -27.91
CA LYS A 392 14.05 23.80 -27.40
C LYS A 392 14.86 23.75 -26.10
N ALA A 393 14.50 22.85 -25.17
CA ALA A 393 15.23 22.64 -23.93
C ALA A 393 16.68 22.18 -24.19
N ILE A 394 16.86 21.22 -25.10
CA ILE A 394 18.20 20.75 -25.52
C ILE A 394 19.04 21.89 -26.10
N ASP A 395 18.44 22.74 -26.93
CA ASP A 395 19.14 23.90 -27.51
C ASP A 395 19.59 24.89 -26.43
N HIS A 396 18.74 25.19 -25.44
CA HIS A 396 19.10 26.05 -24.32
C HIS A 396 20.26 25.48 -23.48
N PHE A 397 20.25 24.17 -23.17
CA PHE A 397 21.37 23.57 -22.46
C PHE A 397 22.66 23.55 -23.28
N ARG A 398 22.59 23.33 -24.59
CA ARG A 398 23.78 23.40 -25.47
C ARG A 398 24.34 24.82 -25.53
N ASN A 399 23.47 25.82 -25.65
CA ASN A 399 23.89 27.22 -25.62
C ASN A 399 24.56 27.58 -24.28
N ALA A 400 24.10 27.03 -23.16
CA ALA A 400 24.76 27.22 -21.86
C ALA A 400 26.19 26.67 -21.87
N ILE A 401 26.41 25.49 -22.46
CA ILE A 401 27.74 24.87 -22.62
C ILE A 401 28.63 25.68 -23.57
N ASP A 402 28.09 26.19 -24.67
CA ASP A 402 28.84 26.99 -25.63
C ASP A 402 29.27 28.35 -25.03
N LEU A 403 28.50 28.87 -24.07
CA LEU A 403 28.81 30.11 -23.35
C LEU A 403 29.83 29.90 -22.24
N ASP A 404 29.74 28.78 -21.51
CA ASP A 404 30.69 28.39 -20.49
C ASP A 404 30.87 26.87 -20.51
N GLU A 405 32.02 26.42 -21.02
CA GLU A 405 32.30 25.00 -21.16
C GLU A 405 32.58 24.30 -19.84
N ASP A 406 32.92 25.05 -18.78
CA ASP A 406 33.25 24.55 -17.45
C ASP A 406 32.05 24.58 -16.49
N TYR A 407 30.93 25.17 -16.90
CA TYR A 407 29.66 25.09 -16.19
C TYR A 407 29.02 23.69 -16.36
N LEU A 408 28.93 22.90 -15.29
CA LEU A 408 28.66 21.46 -15.37
C LEU A 408 27.17 21.07 -15.25
N GLU A 409 26.32 21.90 -14.63
CA GLU A 409 24.87 21.64 -14.56
C GLU A 409 24.21 21.39 -15.93
N PRO A 410 24.50 22.16 -17.01
CA PRO A 410 23.94 21.92 -18.33
C PRO A 410 24.25 20.54 -18.90
N TYR A 411 25.47 20.02 -18.70
CA TYR A 411 25.85 18.67 -19.13
C TYR A 411 25.00 17.61 -18.40
N THR A 412 24.75 17.80 -17.11
CA THR A 412 23.91 16.91 -16.29
C THR A 412 22.45 16.97 -16.73
N ASN A 413 21.94 18.17 -16.99
CA ASN A 413 20.56 18.37 -17.44
C ASN A 413 20.33 17.80 -18.85
N LEU A 414 21.29 17.96 -19.77
CA LEU A 414 21.29 17.25 -21.06
C LEU A 414 21.30 15.74 -20.87
N ALA A 415 22.17 15.24 -20.00
CA ALA A 415 22.24 13.81 -19.73
C ALA A 415 20.89 13.26 -19.27
N ARG A 416 20.28 13.88 -18.26
CA ARG A 416 18.95 13.50 -17.77
C ARG A 416 17.89 13.57 -18.87
N ALA A 417 17.82 14.69 -19.60
CA ALA A 417 16.85 14.87 -20.68
C ALA A 417 16.97 13.79 -21.77
N TYR A 418 18.18 13.44 -22.18
CA TYR A 418 18.40 12.38 -23.17
C TYR A 418 18.08 10.99 -22.62
N LEU A 419 18.48 10.68 -21.38
CA LEU A 419 18.27 9.36 -20.76
C LEU A 419 16.80 9.09 -20.42
N GLU A 420 16.03 10.12 -20.08
CA GLU A 420 14.56 9.99 -19.90
C GLU A 420 13.84 9.57 -21.19
N ARG A 421 14.46 9.78 -22.35
CA ARG A 421 13.96 9.34 -23.67
C ARG A 421 14.76 8.18 -24.26
N ASP A 422 15.53 7.47 -23.44
CA ASP A 422 16.36 6.32 -23.83
C ASP A 422 17.35 6.63 -24.98
N MET A 423 17.82 7.87 -25.05
CA MET A 423 18.83 8.28 -26.02
C MET A 423 20.23 8.10 -25.43
N ASN A 424 21.02 7.22 -26.06
CA ASN A 424 22.39 6.87 -25.62
C ASN A 424 23.33 8.07 -25.47
N ASP A 425 23.06 9.19 -26.16
CA ASP A 425 23.83 10.43 -26.05
C ASP A 425 23.88 10.97 -24.60
N GLY A 426 22.86 10.68 -23.78
CA GLY A 426 22.82 11.15 -22.40
C GLY A 426 23.94 10.58 -21.51
N VAL A 427 24.35 9.32 -21.73
CA VAL A 427 25.48 8.72 -21.00
C VAL A 427 26.77 9.48 -21.29
N ARG A 428 26.96 9.91 -22.54
CA ARG A 428 28.14 10.67 -22.97
C ARG A 428 28.24 12.01 -22.23
N PHE A 429 27.15 12.77 -22.16
CA PHE A 429 27.15 14.07 -21.49
C PHE A 429 27.39 13.96 -19.98
N ALA A 430 26.80 12.97 -19.30
CA ALA A 430 27.08 12.75 -17.88
C ALA A 430 28.54 12.34 -17.64
N ARG A 431 29.13 11.50 -18.51
CA ARG A 431 30.56 11.16 -18.41
C ARG A 431 31.46 12.36 -18.65
N GLN A 432 31.13 13.23 -19.60
CA GLN A 432 31.88 14.47 -19.83
C GLN A 432 31.89 15.36 -18.59
N ALA A 433 30.75 15.49 -17.88
CA ALA A 433 30.69 16.24 -16.64
C ALA A 433 31.58 15.63 -15.54
N ILE A 434 31.58 14.29 -15.41
CA ILE A 434 32.43 13.56 -14.45
C ILE A 434 33.92 13.67 -14.81
N GLU A 435 34.26 13.64 -16.09
CA GLU A 435 35.65 13.80 -16.57
C GLU A 435 36.18 15.22 -16.31
N LYS A 436 35.32 16.23 -16.42
CA LYS A 436 35.65 17.63 -16.10
C LYS A 436 35.81 17.86 -14.60
N ASP A 437 34.88 17.36 -13.79
CA ASP A 437 34.98 17.38 -12.33
C ASP A 437 34.48 16.08 -11.70
N PRO A 438 35.39 15.22 -11.21
CA PRO A 438 35.02 13.99 -10.51
C PRO A 438 34.29 14.22 -9.18
N GLU A 439 34.37 15.41 -8.57
CA GLU A 439 33.69 15.74 -7.32
C GLU A 439 32.26 16.25 -7.54
N PHE A 440 31.88 16.59 -8.77
CA PHE A 440 30.53 17.02 -9.09
C PHE A 440 29.55 15.85 -9.02
N ALA A 441 28.67 15.85 -8.00
CA ALA A 441 27.88 14.68 -7.64
C ALA A 441 26.71 14.39 -8.60
N LEU A 442 26.02 15.40 -9.14
CA LEU A 442 24.75 15.21 -9.86
C LEU A 442 24.81 14.24 -11.07
N PRO A 443 25.86 14.24 -11.93
CA PRO A 443 25.99 13.28 -13.02
C PRO A 443 26.00 11.81 -12.55
N TYR A 444 26.58 11.54 -11.38
CA TYR A 444 26.61 10.20 -10.80
C TYR A 444 25.20 9.75 -10.41
N ARG A 445 24.36 10.63 -9.85
CA ARG A 445 22.96 10.29 -9.56
C ARG A 445 22.20 9.96 -10.83
N VAL A 446 22.31 10.81 -11.86
CA VAL A 446 21.61 10.61 -13.14
C VAL A 446 21.98 9.27 -13.79
N LEU A 447 23.28 8.93 -13.85
CA LEU A 447 23.71 7.64 -14.37
C LEU A 447 23.29 6.47 -13.46
N GLY A 448 23.38 6.66 -12.15
CA GLY A 448 22.95 5.68 -11.16
C GLY A 448 21.47 5.32 -11.28
N GLU A 449 20.60 6.33 -11.37
CA GLU A 449 19.16 6.20 -11.59
C GLU A 449 18.84 5.52 -12.92
N TYR A 450 19.48 5.95 -14.00
CA TYR A 450 19.30 5.35 -15.32
C TYR A 450 19.64 3.85 -15.33
N TYR A 451 20.83 3.48 -14.82
CA TYR A 451 21.22 2.06 -14.78
C TYR A 451 20.43 1.24 -13.75
N ALA A 452 20.01 1.84 -12.62
CA ALA A 452 19.19 1.14 -11.63
C ALA A 452 17.75 0.92 -12.11
N ARG A 453 17.22 1.87 -12.89
CA ARG A 453 15.95 1.72 -13.61
C ARG A 453 16.08 0.53 -14.55
N ASP A 454 17.10 0.49 -15.39
CA ASP A 454 17.34 -0.60 -16.34
C ASP A 454 17.94 -1.87 -15.68
N GLU A 455 17.89 -1.97 -14.35
CA GLU A 455 18.36 -3.12 -13.55
C GLU A 455 19.78 -3.62 -13.89
N ASP A 456 20.60 -2.76 -14.50
CA ASP A 456 22.04 -2.97 -14.64
C ASP A 456 22.70 -2.56 -13.32
N ASP A 457 22.41 -3.32 -12.29
CA ASP A 457 22.80 -3.02 -10.91
C ASP A 457 24.32 -2.85 -10.78
N ALA A 458 25.10 -3.62 -11.54
CA ALA A 458 26.55 -3.49 -11.54
C ALA A 458 27.02 -2.10 -11.98
N LYS A 459 26.45 -1.55 -13.06
CA LYS A 459 26.74 -0.17 -13.47
C LYS A 459 26.10 0.84 -12.52
N ALA A 460 24.87 0.60 -12.07
CA ALA A 460 24.20 1.48 -11.11
C ALA A 460 25.06 1.68 -9.86
N LEU A 461 25.62 0.62 -9.29
CA LEU A 461 26.50 0.67 -8.12
C LEU A 461 27.77 1.51 -8.35
N ASN A 462 28.32 1.51 -9.57
CA ASN A 462 29.52 2.30 -9.90
C ASN A 462 29.25 3.81 -9.81
N TYR A 463 28.01 4.24 -10.00
CA TYR A 463 27.62 5.65 -9.95
C TYR A 463 26.87 6.03 -8.67
N LEU A 464 25.99 5.16 -8.15
CA LEU A 464 25.25 5.42 -6.91
C LEU A 464 26.17 5.47 -5.68
N ARG A 465 27.20 4.61 -5.59
CA ARG A 465 28.14 4.61 -4.45
C ARG A 465 28.89 5.95 -4.29
N PRO A 466 29.58 6.48 -5.32
CA PRO A 466 30.25 7.76 -5.18
C PRO A 466 29.26 8.91 -4.95
N TYR A 467 28.04 8.85 -5.52
CA TYR A 467 27.02 9.85 -5.23
C TYR A 467 26.61 9.88 -3.75
N VAL A 468 26.19 8.73 -3.20
CA VAL A 468 25.74 8.62 -1.81
C VAL A 468 26.87 8.93 -0.83
N ALA A 469 28.13 8.63 -1.18
CA ALA A 469 29.28 9.04 -0.38
C ALA A 469 29.45 10.57 -0.29
N LYS A 470 29.05 11.31 -1.34
CA LYS A 470 29.09 12.78 -1.40
C LYS A 470 27.82 13.42 -0.82
N ARG A 471 26.68 12.75 -0.92
CA ARG A 471 25.35 13.18 -0.44
C ARG A 471 24.73 12.09 0.45
N PRO A 472 25.24 11.89 1.67
CA PRO A 472 24.73 10.86 2.59
C PRO A 472 23.34 11.18 3.17
N ASP A 473 22.89 12.42 3.01
CA ASP A 473 21.58 12.95 3.41
C ASP A 473 20.45 12.60 2.43
N ASP A 474 20.79 12.26 1.17
CA ASP A 474 19.81 11.82 0.19
C ASP A 474 19.41 10.35 0.42
N VAL A 475 18.40 10.18 1.29
CA VAL A 475 17.85 8.88 1.66
C VAL A 475 17.27 8.13 0.46
N GLU A 476 16.63 8.83 -0.49
CA GLU A 476 15.98 8.19 -1.64
C GLU A 476 17.01 7.55 -2.58
N THR A 477 18.10 8.25 -2.86
CA THR A 477 19.19 7.66 -3.65
C THR A 477 19.92 6.55 -2.89
N ALA A 478 20.03 6.65 -1.56
CA ALA A 478 20.56 5.57 -0.72
C ALA A 478 19.65 4.32 -0.72
N VAL A 479 18.32 4.50 -0.73
CA VAL A 479 17.35 3.40 -0.90
C VAL A 479 17.53 2.73 -2.26
N LEU A 480 17.73 3.51 -3.33
CA LEU A 480 17.98 2.97 -4.67
C LEU A 480 19.29 2.14 -4.72
N LEU A 481 20.35 2.62 -4.07
CA LEU A 481 21.59 1.87 -3.90
C LEU A 481 21.36 0.57 -3.12
N GLY A 482 20.63 0.63 -2.01
CA GLY A 482 20.30 -0.54 -1.20
C GLY A 482 19.48 -1.59 -1.97
N ARG A 483 18.49 -1.17 -2.76
CA ARG A 483 17.70 -2.05 -3.66
C ARG A 483 18.59 -2.74 -4.70
N SER A 484 19.49 -1.97 -5.33
CA SER A 484 20.42 -2.52 -6.32
C SER A 484 21.38 -3.54 -5.67
N LEU A 485 21.84 -3.27 -4.44
CA LEU A 485 22.65 -4.22 -3.67
C LEU A 485 21.88 -5.48 -3.29
N LEU A 486 20.60 -5.38 -2.95
CA LEU A 486 19.73 -6.52 -2.63
C LEU A 486 19.54 -7.44 -3.85
N ARG A 487 19.24 -6.88 -5.04
CA ARG A 487 19.12 -7.66 -6.28
C ARG A 487 20.42 -8.40 -6.62
N MET A 488 21.57 -7.77 -6.44
CA MET A 488 22.88 -8.40 -6.61
C MET A 488 23.27 -9.36 -5.47
N GLN A 489 22.45 -9.51 -4.42
CA GLN A 489 22.77 -10.24 -3.19
C GLN A 489 24.11 -9.79 -2.56
N ASN A 490 24.47 -8.52 -2.71
CA ASN A 490 25.71 -7.96 -2.19
C ASN A 490 25.54 -7.50 -0.74
N PHE A 491 25.28 -8.45 0.16
CA PHE A 491 24.98 -8.18 1.57
C PHE A 491 26.12 -7.47 2.31
N ARG A 492 27.37 -7.79 1.97
CA ARG A 492 28.54 -7.06 2.51
C ARG A 492 28.56 -5.59 2.11
N GLY A 493 28.09 -5.26 0.91
CA GLY A 493 27.93 -3.87 0.47
C GLY A 493 26.86 -3.13 1.28
N ILE A 494 25.75 -3.82 1.60
CA ILE A 494 24.69 -3.26 2.45
C ILE A 494 25.23 -2.97 3.86
N GLU A 495 25.91 -3.93 4.49
CA GLU A 495 26.52 -3.76 5.82
C GLU A 495 27.55 -2.61 5.85
N ARG A 496 28.31 -2.40 4.77
CA ARG A 496 29.36 -1.36 4.70
C ARG A 496 28.86 0.03 4.33
N THR A 497 27.72 0.13 3.65
CA THR A 497 27.22 1.40 3.12
C THR A 497 25.91 1.81 3.78
N ILE A 498 24.88 0.96 3.72
CA ILE A 498 23.53 1.29 4.21
C ILE A 498 23.49 1.32 5.75
N GLY A 499 24.15 0.36 6.41
CA GLY A 499 24.22 0.30 7.87
C GLY A 499 24.74 1.61 8.49
N PRO A 500 25.94 2.11 8.11
CA PRO A 500 26.47 3.37 8.62
C PRO A 500 25.60 4.60 8.32
N LEU A 501 24.94 4.65 7.16
CA LEU A 501 24.04 5.76 6.80
C LEU A 501 22.83 5.82 7.74
N TYR A 502 22.19 4.68 7.99
CA TYR A 502 21.09 4.60 8.95
C TYR A 502 21.55 4.94 10.39
N GLN A 503 22.75 4.51 10.79
CA GLN A 503 23.30 4.87 12.11
C GLN A 503 23.61 6.36 12.25
N ALA A 504 24.02 7.02 11.16
CA ALA A 504 24.29 8.45 11.14
C ALA A 504 23.02 9.31 11.06
N ASN A 505 21.99 8.81 10.37
CA ASN A 505 20.69 9.46 10.24
C ASN A 505 19.58 8.48 10.64
N GLN A 506 19.22 8.50 11.93
CA GLN A 506 18.18 7.62 12.45
C GLN A 506 16.80 7.93 11.85
N ASP A 507 16.56 9.09 11.26
CA ASP A 507 15.29 9.44 10.62
C ASP A 507 15.14 8.87 9.20
N ALA A 508 16.20 8.27 8.64
CA ALA A 508 16.16 7.55 7.37
C ALA A 508 15.50 6.17 7.51
N ILE A 509 14.23 6.14 7.93
CA ILE A 509 13.50 4.90 8.26
C ILE A 509 13.38 3.93 7.08
N ASP A 510 13.38 4.43 5.85
CA ASP A 510 13.29 3.62 4.63
C ASP A 510 14.54 2.79 4.32
N LEU A 511 15.65 3.03 5.02
CA LEU A 511 16.83 2.18 4.95
C LEU A 511 16.70 0.92 5.81
N ILE A 512 15.79 0.91 6.80
CA ILE A 512 15.64 -0.19 7.77
C ILE A 512 15.18 -1.48 7.07
N PRO A 513 14.16 -1.49 6.19
CA PRO A 513 13.75 -2.71 5.50
C PRO A 513 14.84 -3.31 4.61
N ILE A 514 15.76 -2.50 4.09
CA ILE A 514 16.90 -2.98 3.29
C ILE A 514 17.82 -3.84 4.16
N LEU A 515 18.08 -3.42 5.41
CA LEU A 515 18.84 -4.20 6.39
C LEU A 515 18.08 -5.48 6.76
N GLY A 516 16.78 -5.38 7.05
CA GLY A 516 15.92 -6.51 7.40
C GLY A 516 15.87 -7.58 6.29
N ILE A 517 15.66 -7.18 5.03
CA ILE A 517 15.65 -8.10 3.88
C ILE A 517 17.04 -8.74 3.66
N ALA A 518 18.12 -7.97 3.82
CA ALA A 518 19.48 -8.50 3.68
C ALA A 518 19.80 -9.55 4.75
N GLU A 519 19.31 -9.38 5.97
CA GLU A 519 19.47 -10.32 7.08
C GLU A 519 18.58 -11.56 6.90
N LEU A 520 17.34 -11.35 6.45
CA LEU A 520 16.41 -12.43 6.10
C LEU A 520 17.02 -13.38 5.06
N ARG A 521 17.57 -12.82 3.97
CA ARG A 521 18.25 -13.60 2.91
C ARG A 521 19.56 -14.28 3.36
N GLN A 522 20.09 -13.88 4.51
CA GLN A 522 21.25 -14.51 5.15
C GLN A 522 20.87 -15.46 6.30
N HIS A 523 19.57 -15.77 6.45
CA HIS A 523 19.03 -16.60 7.53
C HIS A 523 19.32 -16.05 8.94
N ARG A 524 19.46 -14.72 9.07
CA ARG A 524 19.65 -14.00 10.35
C ARG A 524 18.30 -13.48 10.87
N TYR A 525 17.35 -14.39 11.07
CA TYR A 525 15.95 -14.06 11.36
C TYR A 525 15.71 -13.16 12.60
N PRO A 526 16.41 -13.32 13.74
CA PRO A 526 16.20 -12.45 14.89
C PRO A 526 16.55 -10.98 14.60
N SER A 527 17.62 -10.75 13.83
CA SER A 527 18.03 -9.41 13.43
C SER A 527 17.05 -8.81 12.42
N ALA A 528 16.59 -9.63 11.46
CA ALA A 528 15.60 -9.21 10.49
C ALA A 528 14.29 -8.78 11.15
N LEU A 529 13.79 -9.57 12.12
CA LEU A 529 12.61 -9.21 12.92
C LEU A 529 12.81 -7.86 13.61
N ALA A 530 13.92 -7.67 14.32
CA ALA A 530 14.18 -6.43 15.04
C ALA A 530 14.15 -5.19 14.11
N HIS A 531 14.71 -5.30 12.91
CA HIS A 531 14.63 -4.23 11.92
C HIS A 531 13.20 -4.00 11.42
N PHE A 532 12.46 -5.05 11.07
CA PHE A 532 11.06 -4.89 10.63
C PHE A 532 10.16 -4.32 11.74
N GLU A 533 10.29 -4.77 12.98
CA GLU A 533 9.58 -4.20 14.12
C GLU A 533 9.93 -2.72 14.32
N THR A 534 11.21 -2.37 14.25
CA THR A 534 11.66 -0.97 14.36
C THR A 534 11.08 -0.11 13.24
N TYR A 535 10.99 -0.63 12.02
CA TYR A 535 10.36 0.06 10.90
C TYR A 535 8.85 0.22 11.12
N LEU A 536 8.14 -0.85 11.45
CA LEU A 536 6.68 -0.87 11.66
C LEU A 536 6.23 -0.01 12.85
N LEU A 537 7.10 0.21 13.85
CA LEU A 537 6.85 1.13 14.97
C LEU A 537 7.02 2.61 14.61
N ARG A 538 7.62 2.92 13.46
CA ARG A 538 7.98 4.30 13.06
C ARG A 538 7.23 4.81 11.84
N VAL A 539 6.57 3.92 11.11
CA VAL A 539 5.59 4.27 10.08
C VAL A 539 4.26 4.65 10.72
N THR A 540 3.36 5.27 9.96
CA THR A 540 2.03 5.62 10.47
C THR A 540 1.13 4.39 10.59
N ASP A 541 0.01 4.50 11.30
CA ASP A 541 -0.98 3.41 11.42
C ASP A 541 -1.56 3.00 10.06
N ARG A 542 -1.76 3.98 9.16
CA ARG A 542 -2.24 3.72 7.81
C ARG A 542 -1.19 2.95 7.01
N GLU A 543 0.08 3.34 7.08
CA GLU A 543 1.15 2.60 6.40
C GLU A 543 1.32 1.19 6.96
N ARG A 544 1.25 1.05 8.29
CA ARG A 544 1.31 -0.22 8.99
C ARG A 544 0.16 -1.15 8.59
N SER A 545 -1.04 -0.61 8.38
CA SER A 545 -2.21 -1.41 7.98
C SER A 545 -1.99 -2.21 6.69
N TRP A 546 -1.11 -1.77 5.78
CA TRP A 546 -0.77 -2.51 4.56
C TRP A 546 0.11 -3.73 4.80
N PHE A 547 0.88 -3.75 5.89
CA PHE A 547 1.69 -4.89 6.32
C PHE A 547 0.88 -5.90 7.13
N ASP A 548 -0.16 -5.43 7.81
CA ASP A 548 -1.08 -6.27 8.57
C ASP A 548 -2.20 -6.85 7.68
N ASP A 549 -2.45 -6.27 6.50
CA ASP A 549 -3.48 -6.71 5.57
C ASP A 549 -3.05 -7.94 4.75
N ILE A 550 -3.63 -9.09 5.13
CA ILE A 550 -3.34 -10.38 4.51
C ILE A 550 -4.19 -10.70 3.27
N ARG A 551 -5.11 -9.84 2.82
CA ARG A 551 -5.99 -10.13 1.66
C ARG A 551 -5.22 -10.57 0.41
N THR A 552 -4.05 -9.96 0.19
CA THR A 552 -3.20 -10.25 -0.97
C THR A 552 -2.56 -11.64 -0.93
N VAL A 553 -2.51 -12.30 0.24
CA VAL A 553 -1.94 -13.65 0.41
C VAL A 553 -2.99 -14.69 0.81
N LEU A 554 -4.25 -14.28 1.00
CA LEU A 554 -5.35 -15.19 1.29
C LEU A 554 -5.78 -15.99 0.05
N PRO A 555 -6.25 -17.24 0.24
CA PRO A 555 -6.99 -17.95 -0.80
C PRO A 555 -8.25 -17.15 -1.19
N GLY A 556 -8.63 -17.20 -2.47
CA GLY A 556 -9.69 -16.33 -3.02
C GLY A 556 -11.04 -16.51 -2.34
N GLN A 557 -11.35 -17.72 -1.88
CA GLN A 557 -12.58 -18.03 -1.12
C GLN A 557 -12.62 -17.38 0.28
N ASP A 558 -11.46 -17.08 0.86
CA ASP A 558 -11.35 -16.57 2.23
C ASP A 558 -11.34 -15.04 2.29
N VAL A 559 -11.08 -14.36 1.16
CA VAL A 559 -11.07 -12.89 1.10
C VAL A 559 -12.43 -12.31 1.49
N SER A 560 -13.53 -12.81 0.92
CA SER A 560 -14.88 -12.32 1.24
C SER A 560 -15.26 -12.60 2.70
N LEU A 561 -14.80 -13.71 3.26
CA LEU A 561 -14.98 -14.01 4.68
C LEU A 561 -14.22 -12.99 5.53
N TYR A 562 -12.93 -12.80 5.27
CA TYR A 562 -12.06 -11.86 5.99
C TYR A 562 -12.60 -10.43 5.94
N GLU A 563 -13.12 -10.00 4.78
CA GLU A 563 -13.75 -8.68 4.62
C GLU A 563 -15.04 -8.53 5.42
N SER A 564 -15.76 -9.62 5.70
CA SER A 564 -16.97 -9.57 6.54
C SER A 564 -16.70 -9.49 8.05
N LEU A 565 -15.46 -9.77 8.48
CA LEU A 565 -15.06 -9.75 9.90
C LEU A 565 -14.89 -8.31 10.42
N SER A 566 -15.16 -8.12 11.71
CA SER A 566 -14.78 -6.90 12.44
C SER A 566 -13.26 -6.77 12.57
N GLU A 567 -12.77 -5.59 12.93
CA GLU A 567 -11.32 -5.32 13.04
C GLU A 567 -10.61 -6.25 14.04
N ASP A 568 -11.19 -6.47 15.23
CA ASP A 568 -10.67 -7.40 16.22
C ASP A 568 -10.65 -8.85 15.72
N GLU A 569 -11.72 -9.26 15.01
CA GLU A 569 -11.79 -10.59 14.40
C GLU A 569 -10.78 -10.77 13.29
N ARG A 570 -10.52 -9.73 12.47
CA ARG A 570 -9.47 -9.74 11.45
C ARG A 570 -8.08 -9.87 12.06
N ARG A 571 -7.80 -9.18 13.16
CA ARG A 571 -6.52 -9.31 13.87
C ARG A 571 -6.30 -10.74 14.36
N VAL A 572 -7.30 -11.34 15.01
CA VAL A 572 -7.22 -12.74 15.47
C VAL A 572 -7.10 -13.71 14.29
N TYR A 573 -7.83 -13.47 13.20
CA TYR A 573 -7.73 -14.26 11.98
C TYR A 573 -6.33 -14.16 11.38
N GLY A 574 -5.74 -12.96 11.31
CA GLY A 574 -4.40 -12.71 10.79
C GLY A 574 -3.30 -13.35 11.63
N GLU A 575 -3.39 -13.25 12.96
CA GLU A 575 -2.48 -13.94 13.88
C GLU A 575 -2.52 -15.47 13.67
N ARG A 576 -3.72 -16.04 13.50
CA ARG A 576 -3.88 -17.46 13.20
C ARG A 576 -3.31 -17.82 11.83
N PHE A 577 -3.66 -17.04 10.79
CA PHE A 577 -3.18 -17.25 9.42
C PHE A 577 -1.65 -17.31 9.37
N TRP A 578 -0.97 -16.36 9.99
CA TRP A 578 0.49 -16.37 9.99
C TRP A 578 1.05 -17.57 10.74
N ARG A 579 0.47 -17.97 11.88
CA ARG A 579 0.90 -19.19 12.59
C ARG A 579 0.71 -20.47 11.77
N GLU A 580 -0.38 -20.57 11.00
CA GLU A 580 -0.58 -21.69 10.07
C GLU A 580 0.43 -21.68 8.92
N LYS A 581 0.97 -20.50 8.58
CA LYS A 581 1.98 -20.29 7.54
C LYS A 581 3.42 -20.24 8.07
N ASP A 582 3.61 -20.56 9.35
CA ASP A 582 4.92 -20.58 9.99
C ASP A 582 5.70 -21.83 9.54
N PRO A 583 6.81 -21.68 8.79
CA PRO A 583 7.61 -22.82 8.31
C PRO A 583 8.40 -23.51 9.43
N ASP A 584 8.57 -22.85 10.58
CA ASP A 584 9.20 -23.45 11.74
C ASP A 584 8.51 -23.05 13.04
N LEU A 585 7.39 -23.74 13.29
CA LEU A 585 6.64 -23.65 14.55
C LEU A 585 7.50 -23.90 15.79
N THR A 586 8.70 -24.46 15.69
CA THR A 586 9.59 -24.68 16.84
C THR A 586 10.26 -23.39 17.31
N THR A 587 10.17 -22.31 16.53
CA THR A 587 10.64 -20.97 16.91
C THR A 587 9.46 -20.02 17.16
N GLU A 588 9.74 -18.88 17.80
CA GLU A 588 8.76 -17.78 17.93
C GLU A 588 8.76 -16.85 16.71
N LEU A 589 9.76 -17.01 15.84
CA LEU A 589 9.91 -16.21 14.63
C LEU A 589 9.09 -16.86 13.53
N ASN A 590 8.49 -16.05 12.69
CA ASN A 590 7.76 -16.52 11.52
C ASN A 590 8.46 -15.98 10.27
N GLU A 591 9.29 -16.81 9.64
CA GLU A 591 10.11 -16.40 8.51
C GLU A 591 9.25 -15.96 7.32
N ARG A 592 8.10 -16.60 7.12
CA ARG A 592 7.14 -16.23 6.08
C ARG A 592 6.55 -14.84 6.31
N LEU A 593 6.26 -14.46 7.55
CA LEU A 593 5.78 -13.13 7.93
C LEU A 593 6.86 -12.05 7.71
N LEU A 594 8.11 -12.34 8.10
CA LEU A 594 9.23 -11.43 7.84
C LEU A 594 9.44 -11.20 6.33
N GLU A 595 9.32 -12.27 5.56
CA GLU A 595 9.36 -12.22 4.10
C GLU A 595 8.20 -11.38 3.53
N HIS A 596 6.99 -11.56 4.07
CA HIS A 596 5.82 -10.74 3.71
C HIS A 596 6.07 -9.25 3.93
N TYR A 597 6.65 -8.86 5.06
CA TYR A 597 7.01 -7.47 5.31
C TYR A 597 7.99 -6.93 4.27
N GLY A 598 8.99 -7.75 3.89
CA GLY A 598 9.90 -7.42 2.80
C GLY A 598 9.18 -7.23 1.47
N ARG A 599 8.20 -8.09 1.14
CA ARG A 599 7.42 -8.00 -0.10
C ARG A 599 6.52 -6.78 -0.16
N VAL A 600 5.80 -6.47 0.93
CA VAL A 600 4.93 -5.28 1.00
C VAL A 600 5.75 -4.00 0.83
N TRP A 601 6.87 -3.88 1.55
CA TRP A 601 7.77 -2.74 1.38
C TRP A 601 8.28 -2.62 -0.04
N PHE A 602 8.72 -3.73 -0.65
CA PHE A 602 9.18 -3.73 -2.03
C PHE A 602 8.08 -3.32 -3.01
N ALA A 603 6.87 -3.87 -2.85
CA ALA A 603 5.75 -3.56 -3.72
C ALA A 603 5.39 -2.08 -3.69
N ARG A 604 5.33 -1.48 -2.49
CA ARG A 604 5.13 -0.03 -2.32
C ARG A 604 6.19 0.80 -3.05
N ARG A 605 7.46 0.42 -2.90
CA ARG A 605 8.59 1.17 -3.47
C ARG A 605 8.80 1.00 -4.97
N ASN A 606 8.33 -0.11 -5.55
CA ASN A 606 8.55 -0.43 -6.96
C ASN A 606 7.29 -0.23 -7.83
N PHE A 607 6.10 -0.35 -7.24
CA PHE A 607 4.83 -0.39 -7.97
C PHE A 607 3.80 0.63 -7.46
N GLY A 608 4.21 1.54 -6.56
CA GLY A 608 3.35 2.59 -5.97
C GLY A 608 3.27 3.92 -6.75
N GLU A 609 4.10 4.12 -7.77
CA GLU A 609 4.24 5.42 -8.47
C GLU A 609 2.94 5.88 -9.14
N PHE A 610 2.21 4.96 -9.78
CA PHE A 610 1.02 5.28 -10.54
C PHE A 610 -0.28 4.96 -9.78
N ALA A 611 -0.26 3.94 -8.93
CA ALA A 611 -1.36 3.62 -8.03
C ALA A 611 -0.80 3.39 -6.62
N TYR A 612 -1.26 4.18 -5.65
CA TYR A 612 -0.82 4.08 -4.27
C TYR A 612 -1.81 3.23 -3.45
N PRO A 613 -1.35 2.25 -2.64
CA PRO A 613 0.06 1.98 -2.28
C PRO A 613 0.83 1.15 -3.31
N TRP A 614 0.14 0.43 -4.21
CA TRP A 614 0.73 -0.26 -5.37
C TRP A 614 -0.33 -0.55 -6.44
N ASP A 615 0.10 -0.79 -7.68
CA ASP A 615 -0.75 -1.32 -8.75
C ASP A 615 -0.81 -2.86 -8.79
N GLN A 616 -1.40 -3.45 -9.83
CA GLN A 616 -1.63 -4.90 -9.89
C GLN A 616 -0.33 -5.72 -9.83
N ARG A 617 0.79 -5.15 -10.28
CA ARG A 617 2.11 -5.79 -10.17
C ARG A 617 2.50 -5.98 -8.71
N GLY A 618 2.24 -4.98 -7.86
CA GLY A 618 2.51 -5.08 -6.42
C GLY A 618 1.69 -6.18 -5.74
N ALA A 619 0.43 -6.35 -6.13
CA ALA A 619 -0.40 -7.44 -5.60
C ALA A 619 0.16 -8.82 -5.97
N VAL A 620 0.56 -9.00 -7.24
CA VAL A 620 1.19 -10.26 -7.72
C VAL A 620 2.52 -10.50 -7.01
N TYR A 621 3.34 -9.46 -6.82
CA TYR A 621 4.63 -9.56 -6.14
C TYR A 621 4.49 -9.92 -4.65
N ILE A 622 3.51 -9.36 -3.94
CA ILE A 622 3.26 -9.70 -2.53
C ILE A 622 2.89 -11.19 -2.40
N ARG A 623 2.11 -11.72 -3.35
CA ARG A 623 1.68 -13.12 -3.34
C ARG A 623 2.76 -14.11 -3.76
N TYR A 624 3.50 -13.83 -4.83
CA TYR A 624 4.41 -14.82 -5.45
C TYR A 624 5.90 -14.45 -5.37
N GLY A 625 6.24 -13.24 -4.92
CA GLY A 625 7.63 -12.79 -4.82
C GLY A 625 8.21 -12.34 -6.15
N GLU A 626 9.54 -12.44 -6.29
CA GLU A 626 10.24 -12.07 -7.51
C GLU A 626 10.03 -13.13 -8.60
N PRO A 627 9.65 -12.76 -9.83
CA PRO A 627 9.52 -13.71 -10.93
C PRO A 627 10.87 -14.27 -11.41
N ASP A 628 10.86 -15.47 -11.98
CA ASP A 628 12.05 -16.09 -12.61
C ASP A 628 12.56 -15.29 -13.83
N TYR A 629 11.66 -14.55 -14.48
CA TYR A 629 11.99 -13.64 -15.57
C TYR A 629 11.02 -12.46 -15.60
N ARG A 630 11.58 -11.24 -15.65
CA ARG A 630 10.86 -9.99 -15.83
C ARG A 630 11.35 -9.30 -17.10
N SER A 631 10.43 -8.70 -17.84
CA SER A 631 10.71 -7.85 -19.00
C SER A 631 9.68 -6.73 -19.08
N ARG A 632 10.01 -5.58 -19.69
CA ARG A 632 9.06 -4.47 -19.86
C ARG A 632 9.37 -3.65 -21.12
N SER A 633 8.46 -2.74 -21.48
CA SER A 633 8.71 -1.79 -22.57
C SER A 633 10.03 -1.04 -22.36
N GLY A 634 10.89 -1.02 -23.38
CA GLY A 634 12.20 -0.37 -23.34
C GLY A 634 13.30 -1.16 -22.61
N TRP A 635 12.98 -2.24 -21.90
CA TRP A 635 13.98 -3.07 -21.20
C TRP A 635 13.68 -4.56 -21.28
N VAL A 636 14.59 -5.29 -21.92
CA VAL A 636 14.54 -6.74 -22.08
C VAL A 636 15.86 -7.34 -21.59
N PRO A 637 15.83 -8.33 -20.68
CA PRO A 637 17.04 -9.03 -20.26
C PRO A 637 17.79 -9.67 -21.43
N ALA A 638 19.12 -9.65 -21.39
CA ALA A 638 19.95 -10.16 -22.48
C ALA A 638 19.89 -11.69 -22.67
N LEU A 639 19.42 -12.44 -21.66
CA LEU A 639 19.39 -13.90 -21.65
C LEU A 639 18.06 -14.38 -21.06
N THR A 640 17.29 -15.12 -21.86
CA THR A 640 16.12 -15.86 -21.40
C THR A 640 16.51 -17.31 -21.13
N SER A 641 16.09 -17.87 -19.98
CA SER A 641 16.41 -19.25 -19.66
C SER A 641 15.59 -20.23 -20.54
N PRO A 642 16.10 -21.45 -20.82
CA PRO A 642 15.35 -22.44 -21.59
C PRO A 642 13.98 -22.79 -20.98
N LYS A 643 13.88 -22.80 -19.64
CA LYS A 643 12.61 -23.02 -18.93
C LYS A 643 11.61 -21.90 -19.19
N VAL A 644 12.05 -20.65 -19.11
CA VAL A 644 11.20 -19.47 -19.38
C VAL A 644 10.71 -19.49 -20.83
N GLN A 645 11.61 -19.76 -21.77
CA GLN A 645 11.25 -19.83 -23.19
C GLN A 645 10.26 -20.98 -23.45
N GLN A 646 10.44 -22.14 -22.81
CA GLN A 646 9.50 -23.26 -22.90
C GLN A 646 8.09 -22.87 -22.41
N VAL A 647 7.98 -22.19 -21.26
CA VAL A 647 6.67 -21.73 -20.73
C VAL A 647 6.00 -20.77 -21.72
N LYS A 648 6.75 -19.78 -22.23
CA LYS A 648 6.24 -18.81 -23.19
C LYS A 648 5.83 -19.46 -24.52
N GLU A 649 6.61 -20.40 -25.03
CA GLU A 649 6.31 -21.12 -26.29
C GLU A 649 5.09 -22.02 -26.17
N LEU A 650 4.86 -22.65 -25.01
CA LEU A 650 3.65 -23.43 -24.74
C LEU A 650 2.40 -22.53 -24.79
N MET A 651 2.42 -21.40 -24.08
CA MET A 651 1.32 -20.43 -24.11
C MET A 651 1.11 -19.88 -25.53
N TYR A 652 2.19 -19.55 -26.24
CA TYR A 652 2.11 -19.05 -27.61
C TYR A 652 1.50 -20.08 -28.56
N ALA A 653 1.92 -21.35 -28.46
CA ALA A 653 1.41 -22.43 -29.29
C ALA A 653 -0.09 -22.70 -29.03
N ASP A 654 -0.59 -22.42 -27.84
CA ASP A 654 -2.02 -22.58 -27.52
C ASP A 654 -2.88 -21.41 -27.98
N LEU A 655 -2.31 -20.20 -28.02
CA LEU A 655 -3.01 -18.98 -28.45
C LEU A 655 -3.02 -18.82 -29.98
N TYR A 656 -1.88 -19.09 -30.63
CA TYR A 656 -1.64 -18.74 -32.02
C TYR A 656 -1.56 -19.98 -32.94
N SER A 657 -1.90 -19.76 -34.22
CA SER A 657 -1.91 -20.82 -35.25
C SER A 657 -0.60 -20.91 -36.05
N VAL A 658 0.31 -19.96 -35.86
CA VAL A 658 1.61 -19.84 -36.55
C VAL A 658 2.74 -19.91 -35.53
N PRO A 659 3.99 -20.25 -35.90
CA PRO A 659 5.13 -20.19 -34.98
C PRO A 659 5.57 -18.73 -34.72
N PRO A 660 6.21 -18.44 -33.57
CA PRO A 660 6.68 -17.10 -33.26
C PRO A 660 7.83 -16.69 -34.18
N GLN A 661 7.82 -15.43 -34.60
CA GLN A 661 8.94 -14.84 -35.34
C GLN A 661 9.98 -14.36 -34.32
N GLY A 662 10.89 -15.25 -33.94
CA GLY A 662 11.96 -14.96 -32.97
C GLY A 662 11.61 -15.30 -31.53
N GLU A 663 12.53 -14.95 -30.63
CA GLU A 663 12.42 -15.25 -29.20
C GLU A 663 11.32 -14.41 -28.54
N LEU A 664 10.60 -15.00 -27.58
CA LEU A 664 9.46 -14.41 -26.89
C LEU A 664 9.95 -13.59 -25.70
N VAL A 665 10.31 -12.33 -25.96
CA VAL A 665 10.98 -11.50 -24.97
C VAL A 665 10.04 -10.74 -24.03
N GLY A 666 8.80 -10.47 -24.46
CA GLY A 666 7.80 -9.72 -23.68
C GLY A 666 6.46 -10.47 -23.56
N PRO A 667 5.31 -9.76 -23.59
CA PRO A 667 3.99 -10.35 -23.47
C PRO A 667 3.73 -11.38 -24.55
N VAL A 668 3.26 -12.53 -24.10
CA VAL A 668 2.78 -13.60 -24.99
C VAL A 668 1.29 -13.41 -25.23
N PHE A 669 0.56 -12.91 -24.22
CA PHE A 669 -0.80 -12.46 -24.41
C PHE A 669 -0.82 -11.23 -25.33
N PRO A 670 -1.75 -11.15 -26.31
CA PRO A 670 -1.75 -10.07 -27.28
C PRO A 670 -2.09 -8.72 -26.63
N ILE A 671 -1.21 -7.74 -26.81
CA ILE A 671 -1.39 -6.36 -26.29
C ILE A 671 -1.56 -5.36 -27.43
N ARG A 672 -2.07 -4.16 -27.13
CA ARG A 672 -2.29 -3.10 -28.14
C ARG A 672 -0.98 -2.65 -28.79
N SER A 673 -1.03 -2.54 -30.10
CA SER A 673 0.13 -2.34 -30.96
C SER A 673 -0.17 -1.45 -32.15
N SER A 674 0.87 -0.80 -32.68
CA SER A 674 0.85 -0.04 -33.93
C SER A 674 0.95 -0.94 -35.17
N ARG A 675 1.17 -2.25 -34.97
CA ARG A 675 1.23 -3.30 -35.97
C ARG A 675 0.68 -4.59 -35.36
N GLY A 676 -0.40 -5.15 -35.89
CA GLY A 676 -0.97 -6.38 -35.35
C GLY A 676 -2.32 -6.77 -35.94
N ILE A 677 -2.98 -7.75 -35.33
CA ILE A 677 -4.32 -8.19 -35.75
C ILE A 677 -5.35 -7.08 -35.48
N THR A 678 -6.08 -6.66 -36.51
CA THR A 678 -7.06 -5.56 -36.39
C THR A 678 -8.39 -6.01 -35.79
N LEU A 679 -9.05 -5.11 -35.06
CA LEU A 679 -10.48 -5.22 -34.79
C LEU A 679 -11.22 -5.18 -36.14
N ALA A 680 -11.91 -6.26 -36.51
CA ALA A 680 -12.72 -6.24 -37.71
C ALA A 680 -13.79 -5.15 -37.52
N GLU A 681 -13.80 -4.12 -38.38
CA GLU A 681 -14.89 -3.15 -38.39
C GLU A 681 -16.22 -3.89 -38.57
N ARG A 682 -16.99 -3.95 -37.49
CA ARG A 682 -18.41 -4.29 -37.50
C ARG A 682 -19.14 -3.16 -38.24
N ASP A 683 -19.07 -3.12 -39.58
CA ASP A 683 -20.16 -2.73 -40.50
C ASP A 683 -19.77 -2.32 -41.93
N ASP A 684 -18.49 -2.13 -42.31
CA ASP A 684 -18.18 -1.43 -43.58
C ASP A 684 -17.69 -2.27 -44.78
N PHE A 685 -17.61 -3.60 -44.67
CA PHE A 685 -17.21 -4.45 -45.81
C PHE A 685 -18.26 -4.59 -46.94
N THR A 686 -19.38 -3.86 -46.88
CA THR A 686 -20.45 -3.94 -47.90
C THR A 686 -20.87 -2.61 -48.53
N ARG A 687 -20.29 -1.46 -48.16
CA ARG A 687 -20.79 -0.16 -48.67
C ARG A 687 -19.83 0.70 -49.49
N GLN A 688 -18.53 0.43 -49.54
CA GLN A 688 -17.60 1.25 -50.34
C GLN A 688 -16.49 0.47 -51.06
N ALA A 689 -16.84 -0.56 -51.83
CA ALA A 689 -15.94 -1.11 -52.87
C ALA A 689 -16.53 -1.02 -54.29
N SER A 690 -17.53 -0.16 -54.48
CA SER A 690 -17.91 0.35 -55.79
C SER A 690 -17.23 1.69 -56.03
N ALA A 691 -16.24 1.66 -56.93
CA ALA A 691 -15.53 2.77 -57.55
C ALA A 691 -14.42 3.43 -56.71
N ILE A 692 -13.20 2.92 -56.86
CA ILE A 692 -12.03 3.62 -57.47
C ILE A 692 -10.87 2.61 -57.48
N ASP A 693 -10.22 2.47 -58.65
CA ASP A 693 -9.07 1.59 -58.89
C ASP A 693 -7.90 1.90 -57.93
N ILE A 694 -7.59 0.96 -57.03
CA ILE A 694 -6.29 0.85 -56.38
C ILE A 694 -5.71 -0.51 -56.81
N PRO A 695 -4.51 -0.55 -57.41
CA PRO A 695 -3.97 -1.76 -58.01
C PRO A 695 -3.74 -2.89 -56.98
N GLU A 696 -4.31 -4.04 -57.31
CA GLU A 696 -4.21 -5.33 -56.62
C GLU A 696 -2.77 -5.87 -56.64
N ASN A 697 -2.16 -6.00 -55.46
CA ASN A 697 -1.59 -7.26 -54.96
C ASN A 697 -0.74 -7.02 -53.70
N ARG A 698 -1.43 -6.94 -52.57
CA ARG A 698 -0.97 -7.58 -51.32
C ARG A 698 -2.22 -8.18 -50.70
N GLU A 699 -2.46 -9.46 -50.97
CA GLU A 699 -3.33 -10.26 -50.10
C GLU A 699 -2.79 -10.11 -48.68
N LEU A 700 -3.60 -9.50 -47.84
CA LEU A 700 -3.29 -9.30 -46.45
C LEU A 700 -3.53 -10.64 -45.77
N ASP A 701 -2.45 -11.41 -45.58
CA ASP A 701 -2.51 -12.71 -44.92
C ASP A 701 -2.88 -12.52 -43.45
N LEU A 702 -4.18 -12.61 -43.16
CA LEU A 702 -4.76 -12.52 -41.83
C LEU A 702 -4.22 -13.62 -40.89
N THR A 703 -3.54 -14.66 -41.39
CA THR A 703 -2.93 -15.68 -40.51
C THR A 703 -1.63 -15.21 -39.86
N ASN A 704 -1.07 -14.07 -40.29
CA ASN A 704 0.07 -13.44 -39.68
C ASN A 704 -0.40 -12.44 -38.59
N PRO A 705 -0.08 -12.66 -37.30
CA PRO A 705 -0.46 -11.75 -36.22
C PRO A 705 0.17 -10.34 -36.34
N GLN A 706 1.02 -10.10 -37.35
CA GLN A 706 1.62 -8.79 -37.70
C GLN A 706 1.07 -8.17 -39.00
N ALA A 707 0.01 -8.72 -39.59
CA ALA A 707 -0.64 -8.14 -40.77
C ALA A 707 -1.27 -6.77 -40.46
N ARG A 708 -1.47 -5.89 -41.46
CA ARG A 708 -1.82 -4.46 -41.27
C ARG A 708 -3.23 -4.09 -41.76
N ALA A 709 -3.98 -3.27 -41.03
CA ALA A 709 -4.99 -2.37 -41.60
C ALA A 709 -5.13 -1.13 -40.69
N ASP A 710 -5.74 -0.05 -41.18
CA ASP A 710 -5.99 1.16 -40.40
C ASP A 710 -7.03 0.85 -39.29
N GLY A 711 -6.62 0.90 -38.00
CA GLY A 711 -7.45 0.57 -36.83
C GLY A 711 -6.64 0.17 -35.59
N GLU A 712 -7.31 -0.15 -34.47
CA GLU A 712 -6.64 -0.71 -33.27
C GLU A 712 -6.19 -2.16 -33.52
N SER A 713 -4.91 -2.44 -33.26
CA SER A 713 -4.27 -3.72 -33.57
C SER A 713 -3.65 -4.37 -32.33
N TYR A 714 -3.58 -5.70 -32.27
CA TYR A 714 -3.02 -6.45 -31.14
C TYR A 714 -1.98 -7.48 -31.56
N ALA A 715 -0.88 -7.57 -30.81
CA ALA A 715 0.21 -8.51 -31.09
C ALA A 715 1.02 -8.88 -29.83
N PRO A 716 1.65 -10.07 -29.80
CA PRO A 716 2.65 -10.42 -28.79
C PRO A 716 3.99 -9.72 -29.07
N VAL A 717 4.86 -9.62 -28.06
CA VAL A 717 6.17 -8.96 -28.18
C VAL A 717 7.30 -9.98 -28.36
N THR A 718 8.11 -9.77 -29.40
CA THR A 718 9.21 -10.65 -29.81
C THR A 718 10.51 -9.86 -29.97
N LEU A 719 11.66 -10.54 -29.98
CA LEU A 719 12.98 -9.92 -30.17
C LEU A 719 13.08 -9.12 -31.49
N PHE A 720 12.32 -9.51 -32.53
CA PHE A 720 12.37 -8.83 -33.84
C PHE A 720 11.50 -7.56 -33.92
N GLY A 721 10.76 -7.20 -32.87
CA GLY A 721 10.11 -5.89 -32.80
C GLY A 721 9.07 -5.78 -31.69
N ASP A 722 9.30 -4.82 -30.78
CA ASP A 722 8.26 -4.27 -29.92
C ASP A 722 7.49 -3.19 -30.70
N TYR A 723 6.23 -3.49 -31.01
CA TYR A 723 5.32 -2.58 -31.72
C TYR A 723 4.20 -2.07 -30.82
N SER A 724 4.32 -2.28 -29.51
CA SER A 724 3.33 -1.84 -28.54
C SER A 724 3.13 -0.33 -28.60
N ILE A 725 1.89 0.11 -28.40
CA ILE A 725 1.53 1.53 -28.25
C ILE A 725 1.15 1.86 -26.80
N VAL A 726 1.22 0.86 -25.93
CA VAL A 726 0.96 0.93 -24.51
C VAL A 726 2.20 0.42 -23.76
N PRO A 727 2.58 1.06 -22.65
CA PRO A 727 3.58 0.49 -21.75
C PRO A 727 3.12 -0.88 -21.25
N TRP A 728 4.04 -1.83 -21.19
CA TRP A 728 3.79 -3.20 -20.76
C TRP A 728 4.91 -3.73 -19.86
N GLU A 729 4.57 -4.71 -19.04
CA GLU A 729 5.49 -5.50 -18.24
C GLU A 729 5.04 -6.96 -18.24
N SER A 730 5.96 -7.91 -18.35
CA SER A 730 5.67 -9.34 -18.47
C SER A 730 6.54 -10.14 -17.50
N TRP A 731 5.90 -10.91 -16.64
CA TRP A 731 6.52 -11.71 -15.58
C TRP A 731 6.28 -13.20 -15.83
N VAL A 732 7.33 -14.01 -15.67
CA VAL A 732 7.25 -15.47 -15.81
C VAL A 732 7.67 -16.14 -14.51
N TYR A 733 6.82 -17.05 -14.04
CA TYR A 733 7.11 -17.97 -12.94
C TYR A 733 7.13 -19.38 -13.51
N THR A 734 8.26 -20.06 -13.42
CA THR A 734 8.51 -21.36 -14.06
C THR A 734 8.11 -22.55 -13.19
N GLU A 735 8.16 -22.40 -11.87
CA GLU A 735 7.88 -23.47 -10.91
C GLU A 735 6.45 -23.39 -10.31
N ILE A 736 5.76 -22.25 -10.46
CA ILE A 736 4.37 -22.09 -9.99
C ILE A 736 3.40 -22.62 -11.06
N GLY A 737 2.56 -23.59 -10.70
CA GLY A 737 1.57 -24.17 -11.60
C GLY A 737 2.18 -24.94 -12.78
N ARG A 738 1.69 -24.72 -14.01
CA ARG A 738 2.28 -25.26 -15.26
C ARG A 738 3.26 -24.29 -15.93
N GLY A 739 3.78 -23.33 -15.16
CA GLY A 739 4.42 -22.13 -15.68
C GLY A 739 3.38 -21.03 -15.92
N LEU A 740 3.57 -19.87 -15.31
CA LEU A 740 2.66 -18.74 -15.39
C LEU A 740 3.32 -17.57 -16.10
N VAL A 741 2.52 -16.86 -16.89
CA VAL A 741 2.89 -15.60 -17.52
C VAL A 741 1.87 -14.56 -17.10
N PHE A 742 2.30 -13.54 -16.38
CA PHE A 742 1.48 -12.38 -16.05
C PHE A 742 1.92 -11.20 -16.90
N ASP A 743 1.07 -10.85 -17.86
CA ASP A 743 1.26 -9.71 -18.74
C ASP A 743 0.42 -8.54 -18.21
N PHE A 744 1.08 -7.40 -17.99
CA PHE A 744 0.51 -6.16 -17.49
C PHE A 744 0.62 -5.07 -18.56
N THR A 745 -0.41 -4.25 -18.71
CA THR A 745 -0.40 -3.07 -19.58
C THR A 745 -0.90 -1.82 -18.85
N LYS A 746 -0.47 -0.66 -19.34
CA LYS A 746 -0.98 0.65 -18.89
C LYS A 746 -1.81 1.28 -20.01
N GLU A 747 -3.12 1.08 -19.95
CA GLU A 747 -4.07 1.55 -20.97
C GLU A 747 -4.49 3.01 -20.78
N ALA A 748 -4.71 3.72 -21.89
CA ALA A 748 -5.21 5.10 -21.87
C ALA A 748 -6.68 5.12 -21.39
N GLY A 749 -6.93 5.73 -20.21
CA GLY A 749 -8.26 5.77 -19.59
C GLY A 749 -8.60 4.56 -18.70
N GLY A 750 -7.64 3.66 -18.45
CA GLY A 750 -7.74 2.57 -17.46
C GLY A 750 -7.50 3.04 -16.02
N SER A 751 -7.33 2.08 -15.10
CA SER A 751 -6.99 2.35 -13.69
C SER A 751 -5.71 3.19 -13.56
N THR A 752 -5.46 3.81 -12.40
CA THR A 752 -4.39 4.80 -12.23
C THR A 752 -2.97 4.23 -12.45
N GLY A 753 -2.77 2.92 -12.63
CA GLY A 753 -1.47 2.25 -12.80
C GLY A 753 -1.44 1.13 -13.84
N PHE A 754 -0.49 0.18 -13.72
CA PHE A 754 -0.47 -1.03 -14.55
C PHE A 754 -1.54 -2.02 -14.07
N ASP A 755 -2.29 -2.56 -15.02
CA ASP A 755 -3.30 -3.59 -14.78
C ASP A 755 -2.99 -4.84 -15.61
N PHE A 756 -3.68 -5.95 -15.37
CA PHE A 756 -3.59 -7.12 -16.23
C PHE A 756 -3.98 -6.77 -17.67
N ALA A 757 -3.23 -7.31 -18.64
CA ALA A 757 -3.52 -7.06 -20.05
C ALA A 757 -4.98 -7.48 -20.37
N PRO A 758 -5.79 -6.57 -20.96
CA PRO A 758 -7.21 -6.83 -21.16
C PRO A 758 -7.44 -7.84 -22.29
N ILE A 759 -8.53 -8.61 -22.20
CA ILE A 759 -8.92 -9.54 -23.27
C ILE A 759 -9.31 -8.74 -24.53
N PRO A 760 -8.59 -8.92 -25.65
CA PRO A 760 -8.88 -8.17 -26.86
C PRO A 760 -10.04 -8.78 -27.66
N ASP A 761 -10.84 -7.94 -28.32
CA ASP A 761 -12.00 -8.35 -29.14
C ASP A 761 -11.56 -8.79 -30.56
N ILE A 762 -10.88 -9.94 -30.65
CA ILE A 762 -10.24 -10.42 -31.89
C ILE A 762 -11.08 -11.52 -32.59
N PRO A 763 -11.22 -11.50 -33.93
CA PRO A 763 -11.92 -12.55 -34.67
C PRO A 763 -11.31 -13.96 -34.47
N PRO A 764 -12.14 -15.03 -34.35
CA PRO A 764 -11.65 -16.40 -34.13
C PRO A 764 -10.81 -17.01 -35.25
N SER A 765 -10.71 -16.38 -36.43
CA SER A 765 -10.01 -16.95 -37.59
C SER A 765 -8.48 -17.01 -37.44
N ILE A 766 -7.91 -16.26 -36.49
CA ILE A 766 -6.44 -16.11 -36.31
C ILE A 766 -5.99 -16.72 -34.97
N MET A 767 -6.92 -16.85 -34.02
CA MET A 767 -6.74 -17.43 -32.69
C MET A 767 -7.22 -18.88 -32.65
N LYS A 768 -6.53 -19.77 -31.93
CA LYS A 768 -6.94 -21.20 -31.84
C LYS A 768 -8.32 -21.45 -31.20
N SER A 769 -8.91 -20.45 -30.56
CA SER A 769 -10.36 -20.25 -30.33
C SER A 769 -10.50 -19.15 -29.28
N THR A 770 -11.61 -18.42 -29.27
CA THR A 770 -11.91 -17.40 -28.24
C THR A 770 -11.90 -17.99 -26.82
N ALA A 771 -12.21 -19.28 -26.67
CA ALA A 771 -12.14 -19.98 -25.38
C ALA A 771 -10.72 -20.08 -24.81
N ARG A 772 -9.69 -20.28 -25.65
CA ARG A 772 -8.28 -20.32 -25.22
C ARG A 772 -7.77 -18.95 -24.78
N MET A 773 -8.22 -17.87 -25.42
CA MET A 773 -7.91 -16.51 -24.95
C MET A 773 -8.41 -16.27 -23.53
N SER A 774 -9.65 -16.65 -23.22
CA SER A 774 -10.16 -16.55 -21.85
C SER A 774 -9.37 -17.43 -20.87
N GLU A 775 -8.90 -18.60 -21.32
CA GLU A 775 -8.05 -19.49 -20.51
C GLU A 775 -6.67 -18.90 -20.20
N TYR A 776 -6.11 -18.04 -21.04
CA TYR A 776 -4.79 -17.44 -20.84
C TYR A 776 -4.84 -15.94 -20.49
N ALA A 777 -6.04 -15.36 -20.38
CA ALA A 777 -6.23 -13.98 -19.95
C ALA A 777 -5.55 -13.76 -18.59
N PRO A 778 -4.61 -12.81 -18.45
CA PRO A 778 -3.78 -12.70 -17.25
C PRO A 778 -4.58 -12.57 -15.95
N GLN A 779 -5.66 -11.80 -15.93
CA GLN A 779 -6.54 -11.69 -14.76
C GLN A 779 -7.20 -13.04 -14.39
N LEU A 780 -7.78 -13.74 -15.37
CA LEU A 780 -8.43 -15.03 -15.12
C LEU A 780 -7.41 -16.12 -14.76
N ALA A 781 -6.19 -16.04 -15.30
CA ALA A 781 -5.09 -16.92 -14.94
C ALA A 781 -4.65 -16.68 -13.50
N TYR A 782 -4.56 -15.41 -13.07
CA TYR A 782 -4.28 -15.03 -11.70
C TYR A 782 -5.35 -15.54 -10.73
N GLU A 783 -6.63 -15.30 -11.02
CA GLU A 783 -7.76 -15.77 -10.20
C GLU A 783 -7.79 -17.30 -10.06
N ARG A 784 -7.49 -18.05 -11.12
CA ARG A 784 -7.37 -19.51 -11.06
C ARG A 784 -6.16 -19.96 -10.25
N THR A 785 -5.02 -19.30 -10.43
CA THR A 785 -3.80 -19.65 -9.68
C THR A 785 -4.00 -19.45 -8.18
N ILE A 786 -4.75 -18.44 -7.74
CA ILE A 786 -5.08 -18.26 -6.32
C ILE A 786 -5.78 -19.49 -5.72
N ALA A 787 -6.57 -20.23 -6.50
CA ALA A 787 -7.23 -21.45 -6.02
C ALA A 787 -6.28 -22.66 -5.98
N ASP A 788 -5.39 -22.79 -6.95
CA ASP A 788 -4.49 -23.95 -7.09
C ASP A 788 -3.19 -23.81 -6.28
N ALA A 789 -2.64 -22.59 -6.22
CA ALA A 789 -1.40 -22.20 -5.55
C ALA A 789 -1.59 -20.80 -4.90
N PRO A 790 -2.23 -20.74 -3.71
CA PRO A 790 -2.61 -19.46 -3.10
C PRO A 790 -1.42 -18.60 -2.66
N ASP A 791 -0.28 -19.18 -2.36
CA ASP A 791 0.92 -18.46 -1.90
C ASP A 791 2.16 -19.25 -2.32
N ASP A 792 3.27 -18.55 -2.58
CA ASP A 792 4.56 -19.16 -2.87
C ASP A 792 5.62 -18.66 -1.87
N PHE A 793 6.12 -19.61 -1.08
CA PHE A 793 7.21 -19.40 -0.14
C PHE A 793 8.13 -20.61 -0.18
N ILE A 794 9.36 -20.38 -0.60
CA ILE A 794 10.38 -21.42 -0.72
C ILE A 794 11.15 -21.49 0.60
N GLU A 795 10.91 -22.56 1.35
CA GLU A 795 11.67 -22.85 2.57
C GLU A 795 13.14 -23.17 2.25
N PRO A 796 14.10 -22.77 3.11
CA PRO A 796 15.49 -23.18 2.95
C PRO A 796 15.63 -24.70 3.06
N GLU A 797 16.12 -25.35 2.00
CA GLU A 797 16.44 -26.78 2.04
C GLU A 797 17.69 -27.04 2.88
N TYR A 798 17.57 -27.87 3.91
CA TYR A 798 18.71 -28.36 4.69
C TYR A 798 19.06 -29.79 4.27
N ALA A 799 20.34 -30.13 4.31
CA ALA A 799 20.74 -31.51 4.10
C ALA A 799 20.19 -32.41 5.22
N GLU A 800 19.41 -33.43 4.84
CA GLU A 800 18.70 -34.27 5.80
C GLU A 800 19.62 -35.22 6.58
N ILE A 801 19.22 -35.53 7.82
CA ILE A 801 19.73 -36.64 8.63
C ILE A 801 18.99 -37.91 8.20
N ALA A 802 19.66 -38.76 7.41
CA ALA A 802 19.06 -39.99 6.90
C ALA A 802 18.66 -40.96 8.02
N GLY A 803 17.46 -41.54 7.91
CA GLY A 803 17.00 -42.65 8.75
C GLY A 803 16.48 -42.25 10.13
N LEU A 804 16.14 -40.98 10.36
CA LEU A 804 15.43 -40.54 11.57
C LEU A 804 14.10 -41.30 11.69
N GLN A 805 13.87 -41.88 12.87
CA GLN A 805 12.64 -42.60 13.23
C GLN A 805 12.02 -41.93 14.44
N HIS A 806 10.69 -41.90 14.54
CA HIS A 806 9.99 -41.31 15.68
C HIS A 806 8.74 -42.07 16.06
N GLU A 807 8.35 -41.93 17.32
CA GLU A 807 7.09 -42.40 17.87
C GLU A 807 6.56 -41.45 18.93
N VAL A 808 5.25 -41.39 19.03
CA VAL A 808 4.54 -40.57 20.00
C VAL A 808 3.71 -41.48 20.89
N PHE A 809 3.80 -41.28 22.20
CA PHE A 809 3.09 -42.06 23.20
C PHE A 809 2.34 -41.14 24.16
N ASP A 810 1.10 -41.50 24.50
CA ASP A 810 0.31 -40.83 25.51
C ASP A 810 0.28 -41.56 26.87
N PHE A 811 0.24 -40.77 27.95
CA PHE A 811 0.13 -41.26 29.32
C PHE A 811 -0.70 -40.29 30.17
N ARG A 812 -1.34 -40.77 31.22
CA ARG A 812 -2.01 -39.88 32.18
C ARG A 812 -0.99 -39.01 32.92
N ALA A 813 -1.22 -37.70 32.95
CA ALA A 813 -0.42 -36.74 33.73
C ALA A 813 -1.18 -36.27 34.99
N GLU A 814 -0.96 -35.02 35.40
CA GLU A 814 -1.74 -34.36 36.46
C GLU A 814 -3.22 -34.16 36.03
N ARG A 815 -4.10 -33.74 36.97
CA ARG A 815 -5.54 -33.62 36.69
C ARG A 815 -5.81 -32.85 35.39
N PHE A 816 -6.59 -33.47 34.50
CA PHE A 816 -7.01 -32.94 33.19
C PHE A 816 -5.90 -32.78 32.15
N LYS A 817 -4.71 -33.33 32.38
CA LYS A 817 -3.61 -33.33 31.40
C LYS A 817 -3.18 -34.74 31.02
N THR A 818 -2.64 -34.82 29.81
CA THR A 818 -2.06 -36.02 29.22
C THR A 818 -0.61 -35.71 28.89
N ARG A 819 0.29 -36.59 29.34
CA ARG A 819 1.71 -36.53 29.02
C ARG A 819 1.92 -37.17 27.67
N LEU A 820 2.54 -36.42 26.78
CA LEU A 820 3.03 -36.85 25.50
C LEU A 820 4.55 -37.09 25.59
N ASP A 821 4.99 -38.31 25.30
CA ASP A 821 6.40 -38.65 25.11
C ASP A 821 6.65 -38.78 23.60
N VAL A 822 7.36 -37.81 23.02
CA VAL A 822 7.83 -37.85 21.62
C VAL A 822 9.24 -38.41 21.61
N THR A 823 9.37 -39.64 21.14
CA THR A 823 10.60 -40.40 21.10
C THR A 823 11.16 -40.41 19.69
N TYR A 824 12.48 -40.34 19.55
CA TYR A 824 13.13 -40.41 18.25
C TYR A 824 14.45 -41.18 18.30
N GLY A 825 14.78 -41.83 17.19
CA GLY A 825 15.96 -42.65 16.99
C GLY A 825 16.70 -42.24 15.71
N ILE A 826 18.01 -42.12 15.80
CA ILE A 826 18.87 -41.72 14.67
C ILE A 826 19.99 -42.74 14.51
N PRO A 827 20.16 -43.33 13.31
CA PRO A 827 21.33 -44.15 13.02
C PRO A 827 22.62 -43.34 13.15
N THR A 828 23.62 -43.91 13.83
CA THR A 828 24.94 -43.30 13.99
C THR A 828 25.63 -43.03 12.67
N SER A 829 25.31 -43.79 11.60
CA SER A 829 25.77 -43.55 10.24
C SER A 829 25.30 -42.21 9.64
N GLY A 830 24.18 -41.67 10.14
CA GLY A 830 23.62 -40.38 9.72
C GLY A 830 24.21 -39.18 10.47
N LEU A 831 24.98 -39.41 11.54
CA LEU A 831 25.46 -38.38 12.46
C LEU A 831 26.98 -38.26 12.45
N ARG A 832 27.50 -37.07 12.81
CA ARG A 832 28.91 -36.93 13.14
C ARG A 832 29.14 -36.96 14.65
N LEU A 833 29.72 -38.06 15.12
CA LEU A 833 30.08 -38.25 16.52
C LEU A 833 31.35 -37.47 16.87
N ARG A 834 31.42 -37.00 18.11
CA ARG A 834 32.59 -36.39 18.72
C ARG A 834 33.14 -37.30 19.81
N ASP A 835 34.42 -37.59 19.76
CA ASP A 835 35.09 -38.36 20.81
C ASP A 835 35.28 -37.51 22.07
N THR A 836 34.91 -38.08 23.22
CA THR A 836 35.17 -37.52 24.56
C THR A 836 35.88 -38.54 25.44
N ALA A 837 36.35 -38.13 26.61
CA ALA A 837 37.00 -39.03 27.56
C ALA A 837 36.09 -40.20 28.01
N ASP A 838 34.77 -39.99 27.99
CA ASP A 838 33.76 -40.95 28.41
C ASP A 838 33.16 -41.76 27.23
N GLY A 839 33.66 -41.54 26.01
CA GLY A 839 33.20 -42.21 24.78
C GLY A 839 32.70 -41.26 23.69
N PRO A 840 32.25 -41.79 22.54
CA PRO A 840 31.69 -40.98 21.47
C PRO A 840 30.33 -40.39 21.87
N ILE A 841 30.06 -39.14 21.49
CA ILE A 841 28.78 -38.47 21.72
C ILE A 841 28.26 -37.79 20.45
N ALA A 842 26.95 -37.72 20.29
CA ALA A 842 26.25 -36.88 19.33
C ALA A 842 25.84 -35.55 19.98
N LEU A 843 26.14 -34.43 19.31
CA LEU A 843 25.77 -33.09 19.75
C LEU A 843 24.64 -32.54 18.89
N LEU A 844 23.42 -32.58 19.41
CA LEU A 844 22.22 -32.23 18.67
C LEU A 844 21.51 -31.03 19.31
N ASN A 845 20.89 -30.19 18.48
CA ASN A 845 19.80 -29.33 18.90
C ASN A 845 18.49 -30.05 18.51
N ARG A 846 17.61 -30.27 19.48
CA ARG A 846 16.29 -30.85 19.25
C ARG A 846 15.24 -29.82 19.62
N SER A 847 14.24 -29.67 18.78
CA SER A 847 13.19 -28.67 18.94
C SER A 847 11.84 -29.31 18.64
N ILE A 848 10.85 -29.01 19.47
CA ILE A 848 9.49 -29.51 19.34
C ILE A 848 8.51 -28.35 19.39
N ALA A 849 7.48 -28.42 18.55
CA ALA A 849 6.28 -27.60 18.62
C ALA A 849 5.04 -28.50 18.63
N LEU A 850 4.06 -28.16 19.45
CA LEU A 850 2.75 -28.82 19.52
C LEU A 850 1.69 -27.73 19.46
N ALA A 851 1.15 -27.47 18.28
CA ALA A 851 0.08 -26.51 18.04
C ALA A 851 -1.26 -27.20 18.17
N ASP A 852 -2.23 -26.62 18.89
CA ASP A 852 -3.60 -27.14 18.87
C ASP A 852 -4.24 -26.99 17.48
N SER A 853 -5.38 -27.65 17.24
CA SER A 853 -6.08 -27.61 15.94
C SER A 853 -6.50 -26.21 15.46
N SER A 854 -6.42 -25.19 16.32
CA SER A 854 -6.73 -23.80 15.99
C SER A 854 -5.50 -22.92 15.86
N TYR A 855 -4.29 -23.48 16.06
CA TYR A 855 -3.02 -22.77 16.14
C TYR A 855 -3.00 -21.64 17.18
N THR A 856 -3.94 -21.64 18.15
CA THR A 856 -4.04 -20.57 19.16
C THR A 856 -3.11 -20.82 20.34
N LYS A 857 -2.95 -22.07 20.76
CA LYS A 857 -1.92 -22.50 21.73
C LYS A 857 -0.84 -23.31 21.02
N VAL A 858 0.41 -22.90 21.18
CA VAL A 858 1.58 -23.66 20.70
C VAL A 858 2.52 -23.91 21.87
N PHE A 859 2.72 -25.17 22.22
CA PHE A 859 3.76 -25.57 23.15
C PHE A 859 5.08 -25.70 22.39
N ARG A 860 6.12 -25.00 22.82
CA ARG A 860 7.46 -25.04 22.21
C ARG A 860 8.50 -25.47 23.23
N ARG A 861 9.48 -26.24 22.77
CA ARG A 861 10.67 -26.57 23.57
C ARG A 861 11.87 -26.83 22.67
N SER A 862 12.99 -26.20 22.97
CA SER A 862 14.26 -26.40 22.27
C SER A 862 15.37 -26.66 23.28
N ASP A 863 16.07 -27.78 23.13
CA ASP A 863 17.16 -28.19 24.02
C ASP A 863 18.40 -28.55 23.19
N ARG A 864 19.57 -28.06 23.60
CA ARG A 864 20.85 -28.62 23.15
C ARG A 864 21.19 -29.84 24.00
N VAL A 865 21.41 -30.98 23.35
CA VAL A 865 21.64 -32.26 24.02
C VAL A 865 22.95 -32.91 23.58
N SER A 866 23.58 -33.60 24.53
CA SER A 866 24.68 -34.52 24.31
C SER A 866 24.17 -35.93 24.53
N LEU A 867 24.22 -36.78 23.50
CA LEU A 867 23.66 -38.12 23.53
C LEU A 867 24.72 -39.15 23.23
N GLU A 868 24.79 -40.19 24.05
CA GLU A 868 25.68 -41.33 23.82
C GLU A 868 25.00 -42.31 22.85
N PRO A 869 25.70 -42.76 21.79
CA PRO A 869 25.21 -43.84 20.95
C PRO A 869 25.24 -45.16 21.73
N ARG A 870 24.28 -46.01 21.43
CA ARG A 870 24.17 -47.38 21.98
C ARG A 870 23.91 -48.29 20.80
N GLU A 871 24.85 -49.20 20.54
CA GLU A 871 24.92 -49.92 19.27
C GLU A 871 25.00 -48.89 18.11
N ASP A 872 24.24 -49.10 17.04
CA ASP A 872 24.29 -48.25 15.85
C ASP A 872 23.28 -47.10 15.87
N THR A 873 22.64 -46.80 17.01
CA THR A 873 21.61 -45.75 17.12
C THR A 873 21.76 -44.83 18.32
N VAL A 874 21.31 -43.59 18.16
CA VAL A 874 21.10 -42.61 19.23
C VAL A 874 19.59 -42.49 19.43
N VAL A 875 19.11 -42.67 20.67
CA VAL A 875 17.67 -42.60 21.00
C VAL A 875 17.45 -41.59 22.10
N ASP A 876 16.40 -40.79 21.99
CA ASP A 876 16.04 -39.78 22.97
C ASP A 876 14.52 -39.56 23.05
N VAL A 877 14.07 -38.82 24.06
CA VAL A 877 12.66 -38.49 24.28
C VAL A 877 12.48 -37.04 24.72
N ILE A 878 11.45 -36.41 24.19
CA ILE A 878 10.95 -35.09 24.59
C ILE A 878 9.58 -35.27 25.21
N ARG A 879 9.34 -34.65 26.36
CA ARG A 879 8.08 -34.77 27.11
C ARG A 879 7.33 -33.45 27.16
N ALA A 880 6.02 -33.51 26.96
CA ALA A 880 5.10 -32.39 27.07
C ALA A 880 3.83 -32.82 27.81
N ASP A 881 3.35 -32.03 28.78
CA ASP A 881 2.08 -32.28 29.46
C ASP A 881 1.02 -31.33 28.89
N LEU A 882 0.08 -31.87 28.10
CA LEU A 882 -0.91 -31.13 27.29
C LEU A 882 -2.35 -31.38 27.75
N GLU A 883 -3.26 -30.48 27.39
CA GLU A 883 -4.71 -30.74 27.49
C GLU A 883 -5.13 -31.73 26.40
N PRO A 884 -6.11 -32.62 26.63
CA PRO A 884 -6.63 -33.52 25.61
C PRO A 884 -7.16 -32.78 24.38
N GLY A 885 -6.89 -33.29 23.19
CA GLY A 885 -7.25 -32.62 21.94
C GLY A 885 -6.44 -33.11 20.74
N LEU A 886 -6.66 -32.50 19.58
CA LEU A 886 -5.86 -32.72 18.39
C LEU A 886 -4.75 -31.67 18.30
N TYR A 887 -3.53 -32.12 18.07
CA TYR A 887 -2.36 -31.25 17.94
C TYR A 887 -1.58 -31.55 16.66
N HIS A 888 -1.02 -30.53 16.06
CA HIS A 888 0.00 -30.64 15.03
C HIS A 888 1.39 -30.63 15.70
N LEU A 889 2.11 -31.74 15.57
CA LEU A 889 3.46 -31.93 16.10
C LEU A 889 4.49 -31.60 15.02
N THR A 890 5.41 -30.68 15.32
CA THR A 890 6.64 -30.45 14.57
C THR A 890 7.84 -30.85 15.43
N LEU A 891 8.67 -31.77 14.96
CA LEU A 891 9.92 -32.19 15.59
C LEU A 891 11.08 -31.87 14.65
N ARG A 892 12.00 -31.00 15.06
CA ARG A 892 13.22 -30.68 14.31
C ARG A 892 14.45 -31.16 15.05
N ILE A 893 15.33 -31.88 14.35
CA ILE A 893 16.63 -32.30 14.86
C ILE A 893 17.72 -31.71 13.97
N HIS A 894 18.63 -30.97 14.59
CA HIS A 894 19.77 -30.34 13.95
C HIS A 894 21.09 -30.89 14.51
N ASP A 895 21.90 -31.50 13.66
CA ASP A 895 23.26 -31.93 13.99
C ASP A 895 24.19 -30.71 13.95
N THR A 896 24.57 -30.25 15.14
CA THR A 896 25.39 -29.03 15.31
C THR A 896 26.80 -29.14 14.75
N VAL A 897 27.25 -30.34 14.38
CA VAL A 897 28.59 -30.59 13.81
C VAL A 897 28.55 -30.57 12.29
N THR A 898 27.53 -31.15 11.67
CA THR A 898 27.42 -31.23 10.20
C THR A 898 26.56 -30.13 9.59
N GLY A 899 25.71 -29.46 10.38
CA GLY A 899 24.71 -28.52 9.90
C GLY A 899 23.49 -29.20 9.26
N ARG A 900 23.39 -30.54 9.34
CA ARG A 900 22.25 -31.29 8.81
C ARG A 900 21.03 -31.13 9.70
N LEU A 901 19.86 -31.03 9.10
CA LEU A 901 18.59 -30.85 9.79
C LEU A 901 17.53 -31.76 9.17
N THR A 902 16.71 -32.39 10.01
CA THR A 902 15.49 -33.08 9.60
C THR A 902 14.33 -32.59 10.44
N ALA A 903 13.21 -32.32 9.78
CA ALA A 903 11.93 -32.01 10.40
C ALA A 903 10.97 -33.19 10.20
N ILE A 904 10.11 -33.41 11.19
CA ILE A 904 9.01 -34.36 11.15
C ILE A 904 7.76 -33.60 11.55
N GLU A 905 6.72 -33.73 10.73
CA GLU A 905 5.42 -33.15 10.98
C GLU A 905 4.36 -34.25 11.02
N GLN A 906 3.52 -34.22 12.04
CA GLN A 906 2.49 -35.23 12.24
C GLN A 906 1.32 -34.69 13.07
N ASP A 907 0.10 -35.01 12.68
CA ASP A 907 -1.07 -34.80 13.54
C ASP A 907 -1.14 -35.89 14.63
N VAL A 908 -1.28 -35.45 15.87
CA VAL A 908 -1.30 -36.29 17.07
C VAL A 908 -2.58 -36.03 17.86
N THR A 909 -3.34 -37.09 18.12
CA THR A 909 -4.48 -37.05 19.04
C THR A 909 -3.97 -37.30 20.46
N VAL A 910 -4.18 -36.34 21.35
CA VAL A 910 -3.87 -36.44 22.78
C VAL A 910 -5.13 -36.93 23.50
N GLU A 911 -5.12 -38.18 23.96
CA GLU A 911 -6.32 -38.80 24.55
C GLU A 911 -6.67 -38.25 25.94
N PRO A 912 -7.97 -38.15 26.29
CA PRO A 912 -8.40 -37.81 27.64
C PRO A 912 -8.37 -39.02 28.56
N TYR A 913 -7.64 -38.91 29.67
CA TYR A 913 -7.65 -39.91 30.75
C TYR A 913 -8.59 -39.49 31.89
N ALA A 914 -9.86 -39.86 31.80
CA ALA A 914 -10.83 -39.56 32.86
C ALA A 914 -10.54 -40.33 34.15
N VAL A 915 -10.79 -39.69 35.30
CA VAL A 915 -10.40 -40.19 36.63
C VAL A 915 -11.21 -41.43 37.04
N GLU A 916 -12.46 -41.55 36.59
CA GLU A 916 -13.41 -42.58 37.03
C GLU A 916 -13.70 -43.65 35.96
N SER A 917 -12.99 -43.62 34.82
CA SER A 917 -13.14 -44.61 33.75
C SER A 917 -11.87 -45.42 33.57
N LEU A 918 -12.02 -46.70 33.21
CA LEU A 918 -10.88 -47.54 32.85
C LEU A 918 -10.16 -46.97 31.62
N GLY A 919 -8.88 -46.63 31.77
CA GLY A 919 -8.02 -46.11 30.72
C GLY A 919 -6.75 -46.94 30.57
N LEU A 920 -6.16 -46.93 29.37
CA LEU A 920 -4.93 -47.65 29.04
C LEU A 920 -4.02 -46.73 28.24
N SER A 921 -2.76 -46.60 28.65
CA SER A 921 -1.75 -45.84 27.90
C SER A 921 -1.46 -46.46 26.53
N ASP A 922 -0.83 -45.69 25.66
CA ASP A 922 -0.14 -46.28 24.52
C ASP A 922 0.87 -47.35 24.93
N LEU A 923 1.09 -48.29 24.02
CA LEU A 923 1.99 -49.42 24.21
C LEU A 923 3.40 -49.03 23.75
N VAL A 924 4.34 -48.96 24.68
CA VAL A 924 5.75 -48.67 24.37
C VAL A 924 6.44 -49.98 24.06
N LEU A 925 6.63 -50.29 22.77
CA LEU A 925 7.53 -51.36 22.37
C LEU A 925 8.97 -50.91 22.60
N ALA A 926 9.69 -51.62 23.45
CA ALA A 926 11.00 -51.21 23.92
C ALA A 926 12.11 -52.08 23.33
N SER A 927 13.29 -51.48 23.15
CA SER A 927 14.52 -52.24 22.87
C SER A 927 14.99 -53.01 24.10
N GLU A 928 14.73 -52.45 25.29
CA GLU A 928 15.11 -52.98 26.59
C GLU A 928 14.23 -52.39 27.69
N ILE A 929 13.87 -53.21 28.68
CA ILE A 929 13.26 -52.79 29.95
C ILE A 929 14.09 -53.39 31.09
N GLY A 930 14.65 -52.55 31.96
CA GLY A 930 15.53 -52.96 33.04
C GLY A 930 15.40 -52.09 34.29
N GLU A 931 16.20 -52.38 35.33
CA GLU A 931 16.29 -51.50 36.50
C GLU A 931 16.92 -50.15 36.11
N TYR A 932 16.40 -49.07 36.71
CA TYR A 932 16.86 -47.73 36.40
C TYR A 932 18.33 -47.48 36.77
N THR A 933 19.16 -47.22 35.76
CA THR A 933 20.62 -47.09 35.94
C THR A 933 21.12 -45.66 36.20
N GLY A 934 20.26 -44.64 36.06
CA GLY A 934 20.60 -43.26 36.45
C GLY A 934 20.21 -42.14 35.46
N LYS A 935 19.80 -42.44 34.22
CA LYS A 935 19.42 -41.41 33.22
C LYS A 935 17.92 -41.07 33.23
N ILE A 936 17.53 -39.88 33.70
CA ILE A 936 16.12 -39.49 33.93
C ILE A 936 15.24 -39.56 32.65
N ARG A 937 15.85 -39.53 31.47
CA ARG A 937 15.19 -39.54 30.16
C ARG A 937 14.29 -40.76 29.95
N PHE A 938 14.64 -41.95 30.40
CA PHE A 938 13.86 -43.19 30.15
C PHE A 938 13.23 -43.79 31.42
N ARG A 939 13.12 -42.99 32.49
CA ARG A 939 12.60 -43.47 33.77
C ARG A 939 11.07 -43.61 33.76
N ARG A 940 10.58 -44.80 34.10
CA ARG A 940 9.18 -45.09 34.41
C ARG A 940 9.09 -45.80 35.77
N GLY A 941 9.01 -45.00 36.84
CA GLY A 941 9.06 -45.50 38.20
C GLY A 941 10.44 -46.06 38.57
N ARG A 942 10.52 -47.38 38.79
CA ARG A 942 11.77 -48.11 39.04
C ARG A 942 12.44 -48.63 37.77
N TRP A 943 11.73 -48.59 36.64
CA TRP A 943 12.19 -49.14 35.38
C TRP A 943 12.85 -48.08 34.51
N GLU A 944 13.85 -48.50 33.76
CA GLU A 944 14.35 -47.82 32.57
C GLU A 944 13.72 -48.50 31.35
N VAL A 945 12.85 -47.76 30.64
CA VAL A 945 12.11 -48.25 29.47
C VAL A 945 12.64 -47.51 28.25
N ARG A 946 13.50 -48.17 27.46
CA ARG A 946 14.12 -47.55 26.30
C ARG A 946 13.30 -47.86 25.03
N PRO A 947 12.55 -46.90 24.48
CA PRO A 947 11.70 -47.12 23.31
C PRO A 947 12.55 -47.52 22.09
N ASN A 948 11.94 -48.19 21.13
CA ASN A 948 12.53 -48.49 19.83
C ASN A 948 11.67 -47.85 18.72
N PRO A 949 11.89 -46.55 18.41
CA PRO A 949 11.04 -45.80 17.48
C PRO A 949 10.95 -46.39 16.07
N GLY A 950 11.91 -47.23 15.67
CA GLY A 950 11.88 -47.90 14.37
C GLY A 950 10.87 -49.04 14.29
N ARG A 951 10.38 -49.55 15.42
CA ARG A 951 9.47 -50.72 15.51
C ARG A 951 9.94 -51.96 14.76
N VAL A 952 11.23 -52.05 14.46
CA VAL A 952 11.83 -53.21 13.81
C VAL A 952 12.50 -54.08 14.86
N TYR A 953 12.11 -55.35 14.90
CA TYR A 953 12.63 -56.32 15.85
C TYR A 953 13.21 -57.53 15.13
N ARG A 954 14.42 -57.92 15.54
CA ARG A 954 15.11 -59.16 15.12
C ARG A 954 15.21 -60.18 16.25
N LYS A 955 14.82 -59.81 17.47
CA LYS A 955 14.85 -60.68 18.65
C LYS A 955 13.53 -61.43 18.75
N THR A 956 13.59 -62.68 19.21
CA THR A 956 12.41 -63.51 19.46
C THR A 956 11.60 -63.01 20.67
N VAL A 957 12.22 -62.24 21.57
CA VAL A 957 11.54 -61.65 22.72
C VAL A 957 11.52 -60.13 22.56
N VAL A 958 10.32 -59.55 22.60
CA VAL A 958 10.10 -58.10 22.51
C VAL A 958 9.43 -57.59 23.79
N PRO A 959 10.15 -56.83 24.63
CA PRO A 959 9.56 -56.25 25.83
C PRO A 959 8.69 -55.04 25.48
N PHE A 960 7.58 -54.86 26.19
CA PHE A 960 6.74 -53.68 26.07
C PHE A 960 6.19 -53.21 27.41
N TYR A 961 5.90 -51.91 27.50
CA TYR A 961 5.45 -51.23 28.70
C TYR A 961 4.08 -50.57 28.47
N TYR A 962 3.25 -50.54 29.50
CA TYR A 962 1.95 -49.87 29.51
C TYR A 962 1.54 -49.43 30.92
N GLU A 963 0.58 -48.51 31.00
CA GLU A 963 -0.02 -48.04 32.26
C GLU A 963 -1.55 -48.19 32.19
N ILE A 964 -2.15 -48.69 33.27
CA ILE A 964 -3.61 -48.82 33.42
C ILE A 964 -4.09 -47.77 34.43
N TYR A 965 -5.23 -47.14 34.18
CA TYR A 965 -5.81 -46.09 35.00
C TYR A 965 -7.29 -46.35 35.31
N GLY A 966 -7.78 -45.82 36.43
CA GLY A 966 -9.21 -45.82 36.77
C GLY A 966 -9.77 -47.19 37.17
N ILE A 967 -8.93 -48.07 37.70
CA ILE A 967 -9.34 -49.43 38.09
C ILE A 967 -10.22 -49.36 39.34
N LYS A 968 -11.43 -49.94 39.29
CA LYS A 968 -12.37 -49.87 40.40
C LYS A 968 -11.92 -50.75 41.57
N LYS A 969 -11.99 -50.18 42.78
CA LYS A 969 -11.69 -50.90 44.03
C LYS A 969 -12.92 -51.63 44.53
N ASP A 970 -12.73 -52.87 44.97
CA ASP A 970 -13.73 -53.68 45.65
C ASP A 970 -14.01 -53.15 47.08
N ALA A 971 -14.97 -53.79 47.76
CA ALA A 971 -15.36 -53.43 49.14
C ALA A 971 -14.21 -53.55 50.17
N PHE A 972 -13.11 -54.24 49.83
CA PHE A 972 -11.92 -54.40 50.66
C PHE A 972 -10.76 -53.48 50.24
N GLY A 973 -10.99 -52.59 49.27
CA GLY A 973 -9.99 -51.66 48.75
C GLY A 973 -8.97 -52.29 47.78
N GLN A 974 -9.22 -53.50 47.27
CA GLN A 974 -8.38 -54.18 46.28
C GLN A 974 -8.90 -53.94 44.87
N THR A 975 -8.01 -53.89 43.89
CA THR A 975 -8.37 -53.85 42.46
C THR A 975 -8.19 -55.23 41.84
N ARG A 976 -9.05 -55.58 40.87
CA ARG A 976 -8.95 -56.85 40.12
C ARG A 976 -9.19 -56.60 38.64
N TYR A 977 -8.25 -57.03 37.81
CA TYR A 977 -8.34 -56.82 36.36
C TYR A 977 -7.73 -58.01 35.61
N ARG A 978 -8.17 -58.18 34.36
CA ARG A 978 -7.68 -59.19 33.42
C ARG A 978 -6.93 -58.50 32.29
N VAL A 979 -5.72 -58.96 32.00
CA VAL A 979 -4.91 -58.51 30.87
C VAL A 979 -4.89 -59.61 29.83
N THR A 980 -5.24 -59.26 28.58
CA THR A 980 -5.11 -60.14 27.42
C THR A 980 -4.24 -59.46 26.39
N ALA A 981 -3.09 -60.04 26.09
CA ALA A 981 -2.19 -59.57 25.04
C ALA A 981 -2.16 -60.60 23.90
N GLY A 982 -2.13 -60.13 22.66
CA GLY A 982 -1.96 -61.02 21.52
C GLY A 982 -1.35 -60.35 20.29
N VAL A 983 -0.62 -61.14 19.51
CA VAL A 983 0.05 -60.71 18.29
C VAL A 983 -0.61 -61.39 17.09
N LYS A 984 -0.84 -60.61 16.04
CA LYS A 984 -1.39 -61.09 14.78
C LYS A 984 -0.66 -60.51 13.59
N HIS A 985 -0.28 -61.36 12.65
CA HIS A 985 0.29 -60.94 11.37
C HIS A 985 -0.74 -60.22 10.49
N LYS A 986 -0.35 -59.06 9.92
CA LYS A 986 -1.19 -58.24 9.05
C LYS A 986 -1.18 -58.81 7.62
N GLN A 987 -2.25 -59.50 7.22
CA GLN A 987 -2.37 -60.05 5.87
C GLN A 987 -2.53 -58.92 4.82
N GLY A 988 -1.72 -58.95 3.75
CA GLY A 988 -1.79 -57.98 2.66
C GLY A 988 -3.14 -58.00 1.91
N LEU A 989 -3.53 -56.85 1.35
CA LEU A 989 -4.74 -56.63 0.55
C LEU A 989 -4.77 -57.51 -0.71
N ARG A 990 -5.16 -58.78 -0.58
CA ARG A 990 -5.71 -59.61 -1.67
C ARG A 990 -6.59 -60.74 -1.10
N GLN A 991 -7.88 -60.44 -0.95
CA GLN A 991 -9.07 -61.23 -1.39
C GLN A 991 -10.27 -61.19 -0.43
N ARG A 992 -11.42 -60.75 -0.99
CA ARG A 992 -12.86 -61.00 -0.71
C ARG A 992 -13.42 -60.89 0.73
N PRO A 993 -14.68 -60.41 0.88
CA PRO A 993 -15.27 -60.16 2.18
C PRO A 993 -15.66 -61.49 2.86
N SER A 994 -14.97 -61.85 3.95
CA SER A 994 -15.35 -62.98 4.79
C SER A 994 -16.38 -62.53 5.82
N PHE A 995 -17.65 -62.83 5.55
CA PHE A 995 -18.72 -62.91 6.56
C PHE A 995 -18.51 -64.20 7.39
N LEU A 996 -17.45 -64.30 8.18
CA LEU A 996 -17.27 -65.35 9.20
C LEU A 996 -15.98 -65.10 10.00
N GLY A 997 -16.15 -64.72 11.28
CA GLY A 997 -15.18 -64.86 12.39
C GLY A 997 -13.81 -64.15 12.23
N GLU A 998 -13.46 -63.29 13.20
CA GLU A 998 -12.09 -62.76 13.29
C GLU A 998 -11.07 -63.92 13.38
N ALA A 999 -10.09 -63.94 12.46
CA ALA A 999 -9.01 -64.92 12.50
C ALA A 999 -8.26 -64.83 13.83
N LYS A 1000 -8.10 -65.97 14.53
CA LYS A 1000 -7.48 -66.07 15.86
C LYS A 1000 -6.04 -65.51 15.85
N PRO A 1001 -5.65 -64.74 16.88
CA PRO A 1001 -4.27 -64.29 17.08
C PRO A 1001 -3.29 -65.48 17.15
N GLU A 1002 -2.06 -65.28 16.66
CA GLU A 1002 -1.02 -66.31 16.56
C GLU A 1002 -0.34 -66.55 17.90
N VAL A 1003 -0.16 -65.49 18.69
CA VAL A 1003 0.31 -65.55 20.07
C VAL A 1003 -0.75 -64.88 20.94
N THR A 1004 -1.21 -65.51 22.02
CA THR A 1004 -2.11 -64.88 22.99
C THR A 1004 -1.88 -65.43 24.38
N PHE A 1005 -1.82 -64.53 25.35
CA PHE A 1005 -1.81 -64.90 26.76
C PHE A 1005 -2.77 -64.00 27.54
N THR A 1006 -3.43 -64.60 28.51
CA THR A 1006 -4.41 -63.94 29.38
C THR A 1006 -4.08 -64.29 30.83
N PHE A 1007 -4.04 -63.28 31.70
CA PHE A 1007 -3.85 -63.49 33.14
C PHE A 1007 -4.67 -62.46 33.94
N ASP A 1008 -5.08 -62.86 35.15
CA ASP A 1008 -5.79 -62.02 36.09
C ASP A 1008 -4.80 -61.50 37.15
N GLN A 1009 -4.93 -60.24 37.53
CA GLN A 1009 -4.04 -59.59 38.50
C GLN A 1009 -4.84 -58.84 39.57
N THR A 1010 -4.29 -58.81 40.79
CA THR A 1010 -4.86 -58.07 41.92
C THR A 1010 -3.88 -56.99 42.38
N GLY A 1011 -4.43 -55.82 42.74
CA GLY A 1011 -3.65 -54.65 43.18
C GLY A 1011 -4.32 -53.89 44.32
N HIS A 1012 -3.72 -52.76 44.71
CA HIS A 1012 -4.23 -51.88 45.78
C HIS A 1012 -4.40 -50.43 45.33
N GLN A 1013 -3.90 -50.09 44.15
CA GLN A 1013 -3.99 -48.77 43.54
C GLN A 1013 -5.06 -48.78 42.45
N ASP A 1014 -5.66 -47.62 42.23
CA ASP A 1014 -6.60 -47.34 41.13
C ASP A 1014 -5.88 -47.12 39.78
N TRP A 1015 -4.57 -47.32 39.74
CA TRP A 1015 -3.74 -47.32 38.54
C TRP A 1015 -2.55 -48.27 38.76
N GLU A 1016 -2.03 -48.85 37.69
CA GLU A 1016 -0.91 -49.81 37.76
C GLU A 1016 0.01 -49.66 36.55
N ARG A 1017 1.28 -50.08 36.70
CA ARG A 1017 2.26 -50.13 35.60
C ARG A 1017 2.56 -51.57 35.24
N GLY A 1018 2.41 -51.90 33.97
CA GLY A 1018 2.71 -53.21 33.41
C GLY A 1018 3.97 -53.19 32.56
N GLN A 1019 4.73 -54.28 32.65
CA GLN A 1019 5.72 -54.65 31.65
C GLN A 1019 5.48 -56.11 31.30
N LEU A 1020 5.57 -56.45 30.03
CA LEU A 1020 5.41 -57.80 29.51
C LEU A 1020 6.41 -58.05 28.41
N GLU A 1021 6.74 -59.33 28.20
CA GLU A 1021 7.60 -59.79 27.13
C GLU A 1021 6.78 -60.59 26.13
N LEU A 1022 6.87 -60.23 24.85
CA LEU A 1022 6.24 -60.95 23.75
C LEU A 1022 7.20 -61.98 23.21
N ASP A 1023 6.84 -63.25 23.30
CA ASP A 1023 7.53 -64.33 22.58
C ASP A 1023 6.98 -64.43 21.15
N LEU A 1024 7.83 -64.06 20.18
CA LEU A 1024 7.55 -64.05 18.76
C LEU A 1024 7.99 -65.34 18.05
N THR A 1025 8.31 -66.42 18.78
CA THR A 1025 8.72 -67.70 18.20
C THR A 1025 7.68 -68.26 17.20
N GLU A 1026 6.39 -68.05 17.46
CA GLU A 1026 5.29 -68.49 16.59
C GLU A 1026 4.76 -67.38 15.65
N ALA A 1027 5.30 -66.16 15.73
CA ALA A 1027 4.84 -65.03 14.92
C ALA A 1027 5.42 -65.09 13.49
N LYS A 1028 4.62 -64.72 12.50
CA LYS A 1028 5.08 -64.63 11.10
C LYS A 1028 5.97 -63.42 10.86
N GLN A 1029 6.93 -63.57 9.95
CA GLN A 1029 7.73 -62.47 9.42
C GLN A 1029 6.85 -61.42 8.74
N GLY A 1030 7.21 -60.15 8.90
CA GLY A 1030 6.54 -59.01 8.29
C GLY A 1030 5.85 -58.13 9.33
N THR A 1031 4.85 -57.38 8.88
CA THR A 1031 4.11 -56.47 9.74
C THR A 1031 3.15 -57.24 10.65
N ASN A 1032 3.30 -57.03 11.95
CA ASN A 1032 2.51 -57.65 13.01
C ASN A 1032 1.79 -56.57 13.81
N ILE A 1033 0.65 -56.91 14.39
CA ILE A 1033 -0.16 -56.04 15.24
C ILE A 1033 -0.20 -56.66 16.63
N LEU A 1034 0.40 -55.99 17.61
CA LEU A 1034 0.19 -56.27 19.02
C LEU A 1034 -1.13 -55.64 19.45
N THR A 1035 -1.94 -56.40 20.16
CA THR A 1035 -3.17 -55.94 20.82
C THR A 1035 -3.07 -56.22 22.31
N LEU A 1036 -3.28 -55.19 23.13
CA LEU A 1036 -3.44 -55.32 24.57
C LEU A 1036 -4.87 -54.92 24.94
N GLN A 1037 -5.59 -55.81 25.62
CA GLN A 1037 -6.91 -55.55 26.18
C GLN A 1037 -6.86 -55.72 27.69
N VAL A 1038 -7.43 -54.76 28.41
CA VAL A 1038 -7.57 -54.78 29.86
C VAL A 1038 -9.05 -54.72 30.21
N GLU A 1039 -9.51 -55.63 31.06
CA GLU A 1039 -10.87 -55.70 31.59
C GLU A 1039 -10.84 -55.53 33.11
N ASP A 1040 -11.57 -54.54 33.63
CA ASP A 1040 -11.78 -54.36 35.07
C ASP A 1040 -12.89 -55.32 35.51
N LEU A 1041 -12.54 -56.27 36.38
CA LEU A 1041 -13.44 -57.35 36.79
C LEU A 1041 -14.52 -56.89 37.80
N GLU A 1042 -14.36 -55.70 38.39
CA GLU A 1042 -15.33 -55.12 39.33
C GLU A 1042 -16.34 -54.20 38.60
N SER A 1043 -15.89 -53.43 37.60
CA SER A 1043 -16.78 -52.57 36.81
C SER A 1043 -17.33 -53.22 35.54
N GLY A 1044 -16.67 -54.27 35.03
CA GLY A 1044 -16.97 -54.88 33.73
C GLY A 1044 -16.55 -54.04 32.52
N GLN A 1045 -15.87 -52.91 32.74
CA GLN A 1045 -15.33 -52.09 31.65
C GLN A 1045 -14.14 -52.78 30.99
N SER A 1046 -13.99 -52.61 29.68
CA SER A 1046 -12.78 -53.06 28.98
C SER A 1046 -12.26 -51.98 28.04
N VAL A 1047 -10.94 -51.92 27.92
CA VAL A 1047 -10.20 -50.99 27.06
C VAL A 1047 -9.16 -51.76 26.27
N ARG A 1048 -8.88 -51.32 25.05
CA ARG A 1048 -7.96 -51.98 24.12
C ARG A 1048 -7.06 -50.96 23.44
N LYS A 1049 -5.77 -51.27 23.35
CA LYS A 1049 -4.78 -50.54 22.54
C LYS A 1049 -4.09 -51.50 21.58
N GLN A 1050 -3.63 -50.96 20.45
CA GLN A 1050 -2.90 -51.72 19.45
C GLN A 1050 -1.67 -50.97 18.97
N VAL A 1051 -0.63 -51.70 18.60
CA VAL A 1051 0.57 -51.15 17.98
C VAL A 1051 1.06 -52.08 16.88
N GLU A 1052 1.38 -51.51 15.71
CA GLU A 1052 1.97 -52.27 14.61
C GLU A 1052 3.49 -52.28 14.75
N PHE A 1053 4.16 -53.37 14.39
CA PHE A 1053 5.61 -53.48 14.37
C PHE A 1053 6.08 -54.46 13.31
N GLU A 1054 7.32 -54.32 12.86
CA GLU A 1054 7.94 -55.19 11.87
C GLU A 1054 8.80 -56.25 12.57
N TYR A 1055 8.55 -57.53 12.25
CA TYR A 1055 9.35 -58.64 12.75
C TYR A 1055 10.17 -59.27 11.62
N LEU A 1056 11.48 -59.28 11.79
CA LEU A 1056 12.44 -59.90 10.88
C LEU A 1056 13.08 -61.09 11.58
N TYR A 1057 13.39 -62.16 10.83
CA TYR A 1057 14.08 -63.31 11.43
C TYR A 1057 15.42 -62.88 12.05
N PRO A 1058 15.79 -63.44 13.22
CA PRO A 1058 17.13 -63.29 13.75
C PRO A 1058 18.14 -63.80 12.71
N GLU A 1059 19.19 -63.03 12.42
CA GLU A 1059 20.32 -63.50 11.59
C GLU A 1059 21.11 -64.62 12.27
#